data_AF-U9T3T0-F1
#
_entry.id   AF-U9T3T0-F1
#
_cell.length_a   1.000
_cell.length_b   1.000
_cell.length_c   1.000
_cell.angle_alpha   90.00
_cell.angle_beta   90.00
_cell.angle_gamma   90.00
#
_symmetry.space_group_name_H-M   'P 1'
#
loop_
_entity.id
_entity.type
_entity.pdbx_description
1 polymer ?
#
loop_
_entity_poly.entity_id
_entity_poly.type
_entity_poly.pdbx_seq_one_letter_code
_entity_poly.pdbx_strand_id
1 'polypeptide(L)'
;MTDTTNKIIRRKSLGRAAFIGSLYNATRDTFCGTTIMKTEFPNDSINRADILNKELSYEYEDSYVEKFNKLDVEAELKLSALAGLVTLEGSGKYLSDVKDSSKTVKGNLIYRMTSFEENLNIFRDDVKACISTDGFNNTDATHVVVGIKWGATIIASYECKNIKEEDKHQLEAELKSYFEKLSLSISENDNVDAEKDQPNFMKRFSIKLFGDAVPHNKKSFVEARKITTELPSYAKQSNDGKGSSIKSYFENLSFSVFGNGNVDVEKGQPNFMKRSYRNLFGDAAPHNKKSFDETRKIMTELPSYGNQSNDGKGFSIKPYFENLSFSISRNVNVDVEKDQPNLIKRFSIKLFGDAVPHNKKSFDEARKFMTELPSYAKQFNDGKGFPIEYTLYPLSELAKKITQNITVDNMMMASSEEIVPKIEQFIDDLFNAKQRLNDLFNDANFISSFISDKIFDEINDHVRNVKLEEEKFRKEFAERLINIRSGKSNTDELENLIKIIQKSALSKSSIMTFIDQYQSVSRRADLVFTLKEKNVEYLDKDSTIDYILRMNSKGHVYILIDENIINNNSSPVHNVFQDLYNSNEKSSKFFVADPKICSNIKGPGYPVIHHYVNGRLENNDYYNANKLLFTSNLIKFDPQPLLKPKNNPIEKARLLVPCPQANCSTF
;
A
#
# COMPACT_ATOMS: atom_id res chain seq x y z
N MET A 1 17.98 -26.07 21.61
CA MET A 1 17.93 -24.69 22.10
C MET A 1 19.30 -24.32 22.62
N THR A 2 19.92 -23.28 22.06
CA THR A 2 21.19 -22.74 22.54
C THR A 2 20.90 -21.61 23.53
N ASP A 3 21.49 -21.71 24.71
CA ASP A 3 21.45 -20.64 25.70
C ASP A 3 22.16 -19.40 25.12
N THR A 4 21.39 -18.32 24.89
CA THR A 4 21.90 -17.05 24.33
C THR A 4 22.00 -15.96 25.40
N THR A 5 21.75 -16.29 26.67
CA THR A 5 21.78 -15.37 27.82
C THR A 5 23.01 -14.49 27.94
N ASN A 6 24.15 -14.96 27.43
CA ASN A 6 25.44 -14.31 27.60
C ASN A 6 26.06 -13.89 26.27
N LYS A 7 25.27 -13.82 25.19
CA LYS A 7 25.78 -13.49 23.85
C LYS A 7 25.51 -12.03 23.52
N ILE A 8 26.55 -11.36 23.02
CA ILE A 8 26.39 -10.06 22.36
C ILE A 8 25.51 -10.26 21.13
N ILE A 9 24.42 -9.51 21.03
CA ILE A 9 23.50 -9.57 19.89
C ILE A 9 23.58 -8.28 19.06
N ARG A 10 23.25 -8.40 17.78
CA ARG A 10 23.06 -7.27 16.86
C ARG A 10 21.60 -7.13 16.49
N ARG A 11 21.15 -5.89 16.31
CA ARG A 11 19.78 -5.56 15.90
C ARG A 11 19.77 -4.42 14.91
N LYS A 12 19.13 -4.60 13.76
CA LYS A 12 18.81 -3.48 12.87
C LYS A 12 17.95 -2.44 13.59
N SER A 13 18.25 -1.16 13.32
CA SER A 13 17.52 -0.06 13.94
C SER A 13 16.05 -0.05 13.50
N LEU A 14 15.80 -0.30 12.20
CA LEU A 14 14.49 -0.18 11.56
C LEU A 14 13.84 1.19 11.84
N GLY A 15 14.68 2.23 11.82
CA GLY A 15 14.33 3.62 12.10
C GLY A 15 14.20 3.99 13.58
N ARG A 16 14.28 3.01 14.50
CA ARG A 16 14.27 3.29 15.95
C ARG A 16 15.58 3.97 16.35
N ALA A 17 15.48 4.95 17.23
CA ALA A 17 16.62 5.70 17.75
C ALA A 17 16.90 5.38 19.22
N ALA A 18 18.18 5.17 19.52
CA ALA A 18 18.75 4.95 20.84
C ALA A 18 20.23 5.38 20.84
N PHE A 19 20.78 5.62 22.02
CA PHE A 19 22.16 6.03 22.24
C PHE A 19 22.94 4.98 23.03
N ILE A 20 24.28 5.05 22.98
CA ILE A 20 25.15 4.17 23.78
C ILE A 20 24.80 4.30 25.27
N GLY A 21 24.60 3.17 25.94
CA GLY A 21 24.14 3.09 27.32
C GLY A 21 22.63 2.94 27.47
N SER A 22 21.83 3.00 26.39
CA SER A 22 20.39 2.74 26.44
C SER A 22 20.12 1.27 26.80
N LEU A 23 19.15 1.03 27.68
CA LEU A 23 18.70 -0.31 28.05
C LEU A 23 17.72 -0.89 27.01
N TYR A 24 17.82 -2.19 26.77
CA TYR A 24 17.04 -2.92 25.76
C TYR A 24 16.45 -4.21 26.34
N ASN A 25 15.18 -4.47 26.00
CA ASN A 25 14.50 -5.72 26.28
C ASN A 25 14.49 -6.59 25.02
N ALA A 26 15.35 -7.61 24.99
CA ALA A 26 15.45 -8.54 23.87
C ALA A 26 14.31 -9.58 23.79
N THR A 27 13.52 -9.77 24.86
CA THR A 27 12.33 -10.64 24.80
C THR A 27 11.23 -10.01 23.95
N ARG A 28 11.07 -8.68 24.07
CA ARG A 28 10.05 -7.89 23.35
C ARG A 28 10.62 -7.11 22.15
N ASP A 29 11.94 -7.12 21.97
CA ASP A 29 12.67 -6.27 21.02
C ASP A 29 12.33 -4.78 21.10
N THR A 30 12.37 -4.22 22.32
CA THR A 30 12.03 -2.81 22.60
C THR A 30 13.10 -2.12 23.45
N PHE A 31 13.31 -0.82 23.23
CA PHE A 31 14.14 0.00 24.11
C PHE A 31 13.36 0.35 25.38
N CYS A 32 13.99 0.25 26.54
CA CYS A 32 13.35 0.47 27.85
C CYS A 32 13.19 1.97 28.20
N GLY A 33 13.62 2.89 27.32
CA GLY A 33 13.53 4.34 27.55
C GLY A 33 14.43 4.87 28.68
N THR A 34 15.32 4.03 29.21
CA THR A 34 16.22 4.33 30.33
C THR A 34 17.67 3.98 29.95
N THR A 35 18.63 4.49 30.72
CA THR A 35 20.07 4.24 30.51
C THR A 35 20.72 3.65 31.75
N ILE A 36 21.76 2.85 31.53
CA ILE A 36 22.60 2.34 32.62
C ILE A 36 23.61 3.38 33.13
N MET A 37 23.85 4.46 32.38
CA MET A 37 24.87 5.45 32.70
C MET A 37 24.34 6.44 33.76
N LYS A 38 25.08 6.64 34.85
CA LYS A 38 24.80 7.69 35.85
C LYS A 38 25.49 9.01 35.56
N THR A 39 26.58 8.98 34.79
CA THR A 39 27.34 10.15 34.35
C THR A 39 27.79 9.97 32.91
N GLU A 40 28.18 11.05 32.24
CA GLU A 40 28.84 10.94 30.94
C GLU A 40 30.16 10.16 31.07
N PHE A 41 30.49 9.35 30.07
CA PHE A 41 31.77 8.64 29.98
C PHE A 41 32.78 9.43 29.14
N PRO A 42 34.10 9.21 29.32
CA PRO A 42 35.13 9.93 28.57
C PRO A 42 35.00 9.74 27.05
N ASN A 43 35.16 10.79 26.25
CA ASN A 43 34.97 10.71 24.79
C ASN A 43 35.95 9.73 24.11
N ASP A 44 37.16 9.59 24.64
CA ASP A 44 38.19 8.66 24.16
C ASP A 44 37.89 7.18 24.49
N SER A 45 36.81 6.91 25.22
CA SER A 45 36.33 5.54 25.48
C SER A 45 35.54 4.93 24.31
N ILE A 46 35.13 5.76 23.34
CA ILE A 46 34.48 5.29 22.11
C ILE A 46 35.56 4.94 21.08
N ASN A 47 35.60 3.67 20.69
CA ASN A 47 36.34 3.22 19.51
C ASN A 47 35.50 3.51 18.27
N ARG A 48 35.99 4.40 17.39
CA ARG A 48 35.36 4.68 16.11
C ARG A 48 36.11 3.97 14.98
N ALA A 49 35.38 3.23 14.15
CA ALA A 49 35.88 2.68 12.89
C ALA A 49 35.15 3.33 11.71
N ASP A 50 35.90 3.80 10.71
CA ASP A 50 35.33 4.22 9.42
C ASP A 50 35.08 2.97 8.58
N ILE A 51 33.83 2.81 8.13
CA ILE A 51 33.35 1.65 7.37
C ILE A 51 32.49 2.12 6.21
N LEU A 52 32.96 3.17 5.53
CA LEU A 52 32.27 3.75 4.39
C LEU A 52 31.90 2.67 3.36
N ASN A 53 30.61 2.45 3.21
CA ASN A 53 30.06 1.52 2.24
C ASN A 53 28.80 2.12 1.62
N LYS A 54 28.63 1.93 0.32
CA LYS A 54 27.45 2.36 -0.44
C LYS A 54 26.94 1.16 -1.22
N GLU A 55 25.69 0.83 -1.03
CA GLU A 55 25.05 -0.32 -1.65
C GLU A 55 23.71 0.10 -2.23
N LEU A 56 23.54 -0.12 -3.53
CA LEU A 56 22.30 0.10 -4.24
C LEU A 56 21.78 -1.24 -4.75
N SER A 57 20.53 -1.54 -4.45
CA SER A 57 19.85 -2.77 -4.88
C SER A 57 18.41 -2.48 -5.25
N TYR A 58 17.77 -3.42 -5.95
CA TYR A 58 16.38 -3.32 -6.33
C TYR A 58 15.67 -4.67 -6.26
N GLU A 59 14.34 -4.64 -6.16
CA GLU A 59 13.46 -5.81 -6.13
C GLU A 59 12.10 -5.51 -6.80
N TYR A 60 11.41 -6.56 -7.22
CA TYR A 60 10.06 -6.50 -7.83
C TYR A 60 9.05 -7.39 -7.08
N GLU A 61 9.57 -8.33 -6.29
CA GLU A 61 8.79 -9.13 -5.38
C GLU A 61 8.48 -8.31 -4.13
N ASP A 62 7.21 -8.24 -3.76
CA ASP A 62 6.77 -7.55 -2.54
C ASP A 62 6.44 -8.61 -1.49
N SER A 63 7.46 -9.36 -1.07
CA SER A 63 7.38 -10.42 -0.05
C SER A 63 8.11 -9.99 1.22
N TYR A 64 7.68 -10.49 2.39
CA TYR A 64 8.37 -10.24 3.64
C TYR A 64 9.77 -10.86 3.63
N VAL A 65 9.93 -12.06 3.07
CA VAL A 65 11.24 -12.72 2.91
C VAL A 65 12.23 -11.78 2.20
N GLU A 66 11.86 -11.24 1.03
CA GLU A 66 12.78 -10.42 0.25
C GLU A 66 13.07 -9.10 0.94
N LYS A 67 12.06 -8.44 1.52
CA LYS A 67 12.25 -7.19 2.27
C LYS A 67 13.18 -7.36 3.46
N PHE A 68 13.00 -8.41 4.24
CA PHE A 68 13.89 -8.68 5.38
C PHE A 68 15.31 -8.97 4.92
N ASN A 69 15.48 -9.71 3.80
CA ASN A 69 16.80 -9.99 3.25
C ASN A 69 17.48 -8.71 2.73
N LYS A 70 16.77 -7.84 2.01
CA LYS A 70 17.33 -6.56 1.53
C LYS A 70 17.69 -5.60 2.65
N LEU A 71 16.95 -5.60 3.75
CA LEU A 71 17.26 -4.81 4.94
C LEU A 71 18.24 -5.51 5.89
N ASP A 72 18.70 -6.73 5.55
CA ASP A 72 19.62 -7.53 6.35
C ASP A 72 19.12 -7.75 7.80
N VAL A 73 17.82 -8.00 7.95
CA VAL A 73 17.18 -8.12 9.28
C VAL A 73 17.45 -9.50 9.87
N GLU A 74 17.91 -9.51 11.11
CA GLU A 74 18.28 -10.74 11.81
C GLU A 74 17.05 -11.59 12.12
N ALA A 75 17.18 -12.93 12.03
CA ALA A 75 16.07 -13.88 12.10
C ALA A 75 15.11 -13.66 13.30
N GLU A 76 15.65 -13.37 14.48
CA GLU A 76 14.85 -13.07 15.67
C GLU A 76 14.07 -11.75 15.53
N LEU A 77 14.72 -10.71 14.99
CA LEU A 77 14.08 -9.42 14.79
C LEU A 77 12.99 -9.50 13.70
N LYS A 78 13.15 -10.38 12.70
CA LYS A 78 12.10 -10.67 11.70
C LYS A 78 10.82 -11.16 12.38
N LEU A 79 10.91 -12.13 13.29
CA LEU A 79 9.75 -12.64 14.03
C LEU A 79 9.07 -11.53 14.85
N SER A 80 9.86 -10.65 15.47
CA SER A 80 9.33 -9.53 16.26
C SER A 80 8.62 -8.50 15.39
N ALA A 81 9.14 -8.23 14.19
CA ALA A 81 8.48 -7.36 13.22
C ALA A 81 7.15 -7.98 12.73
N LEU A 82 7.15 -9.27 12.38
CA LEU A 82 5.96 -10.01 11.95
C LEU A 82 4.89 -10.12 13.05
N ALA A 83 5.33 -10.25 14.31
CA ALA A 83 4.46 -10.25 15.50
C ALA A 83 3.94 -8.86 15.88
N GLY A 84 4.44 -7.78 15.26
CA GLY A 84 4.10 -6.41 15.64
C GLY A 84 4.66 -5.98 17.01
N LEU A 85 5.74 -6.62 17.47
CA LEU A 85 6.45 -6.25 18.71
C LEU A 85 7.39 -5.05 18.51
N VAL A 86 7.81 -4.79 17.28
CA VAL A 86 8.75 -3.73 16.92
C VAL A 86 8.00 -2.55 16.30
N THR A 87 8.25 -1.35 16.83
CA THR A 87 7.81 -0.11 16.17
C THR A 87 8.67 0.14 14.94
N LEU A 88 8.03 0.18 13.78
CA LEU A 88 8.67 0.42 12.49
C LEU A 88 8.66 1.92 12.17
N GLU A 89 9.84 2.53 12.13
CA GLU A 89 10.02 3.96 11.86
C GLU A 89 10.94 4.17 10.67
N GLY A 90 11.08 5.41 10.19
CA GLY A 90 12.03 5.75 9.14
C GLY A 90 12.02 4.81 7.93
N SER A 91 13.17 4.20 7.66
CA SER A 91 13.35 3.15 6.64
C SER A 91 12.61 1.84 6.96
N GLY A 92 12.43 1.49 8.24
CA GLY A 92 11.71 0.31 8.70
C GLY A 92 10.21 0.30 8.33
N LYS A 93 9.59 1.48 8.12
CA LYS A 93 8.20 1.58 7.62
C LYS A 93 7.98 0.88 6.29
N TYR A 94 9.05 0.68 5.52
CA TYR A 94 9.03 -0.11 4.30
C TYR A 94 8.47 -1.52 4.49
N LEU A 95 8.74 -2.15 5.65
CA LEU A 95 8.23 -3.49 5.96
C LEU A 95 6.70 -3.55 6.04
N SER A 96 6.04 -2.42 6.32
CA SER A 96 4.57 -2.31 6.36
C SER A 96 3.95 -1.91 5.02
N ASP A 97 4.74 -1.46 4.05
CA ASP A 97 4.24 -1.07 2.73
C ASP A 97 4.06 -2.31 1.87
N VAL A 98 2.85 -2.85 1.83
CA VAL A 98 2.51 -4.10 1.12
C VAL A 98 1.42 -3.85 0.07
N LYS A 99 1.45 -4.59 -1.05
CA LYS A 99 0.41 -4.59 -2.09
C LYS A 99 -0.95 -4.93 -1.49
N ASP A 100 -1.99 -4.21 -1.91
CA ASP A 100 -3.38 -4.48 -1.55
C ASP A 100 -4.10 -5.41 -2.54
N SER A 101 -3.53 -5.58 -3.74
CA SER A 101 -4.13 -6.22 -4.90
C SER A 101 -3.09 -7.00 -5.71
N SER A 102 -3.47 -8.16 -6.26
CA SER A 102 -2.60 -8.94 -7.14
C SER A 102 -2.50 -8.34 -8.56
N LYS A 103 -3.46 -7.49 -8.93
CA LYS A 103 -3.51 -6.65 -10.13
C LYS A 103 -2.60 -5.41 -10.01
N THR A 104 -1.53 -5.48 -9.20
CA THR A 104 -0.57 -4.40 -8.95
C THR A 104 0.85 -4.81 -9.29
N VAL A 105 1.53 -4.00 -10.09
CA VAL A 105 2.98 -4.08 -10.31
C VAL A 105 3.66 -3.15 -9.30
N LYS A 106 4.66 -3.68 -8.60
CA LYS A 106 5.43 -2.91 -7.63
C LYS A 106 6.90 -3.25 -7.77
N GLY A 107 7.76 -2.24 -7.63
CA GLY A 107 9.20 -2.45 -7.53
C GLY A 107 9.82 -1.44 -6.58
N ASN A 108 10.89 -1.85 -5.93
CA ASN A 108 11.54 -1.07 -4.88
C ASN A 108 13.01 -0.88 -5.24
N LEU A 109 13.51 0.35 -5.09
CA LEU A 109 14.91 0.70 -5.23
C LEU A 109 15.44 1.11 -3.85
N ILE A 110 16.47 0.43 -3.38
CA ILE A 110 16.98 0.50 -2.01
C ILE A 110 18.41 0.99 -2.07
N TYR A 111 18.64 2.18 -1.51
CA TYR A 111 19.97 2.73 -1.34
C TYR A 111 20.35 2.74 0.14
N ARG A 112 21.41 2.01 0.48
CA ARG A 112 22.00 1.94 1.81
C ARG A 112 23.41 2.53 1.78
N MET A 113 23.69 3.40 2.72
CA MET A 113 25.05 3.82 3.02
C MET A 113 25.37 3.55 4.48
N THR A 114 26.62 3.18 4.74
CA THR A 114 27.21 3.07 6.07
C THR A 114 28.34 4.07 6.17
N SER A 115 28.47 4.74 7.31
CA SER A 115 29.48 5.77 7.56
C SER A 115 30.52 5.29 8.57
N PHE A 116 30.11 5.14 9.83
CA PHE A 116 31.00 4.81 10.94
C PHE A 116 30.38 3.76 11.86
N GLU A 117 31.21 3.04 12.58
CA GLU A 117 30.81 2.24 13.72
C GLU A 117 31.46 2.80 14.99
N GLU A 118 30.64 3.07 16.01
CA GLU A 118 31.09 3.52 17.32
C GLU A 118 30.83 2.43 18.34
N ASN A 119 31.87 1.99 19.04
CA ASN A 119 31.78 0.97 20.08
C ASN A 119 32.40 1.49 21.38
N LEU A 120 31.63 1.52 22.46
CA LEU A 120 32.10 1.87 23.78
C LEU A 120 32.97 0.74 24.35
N ASN A 121 34.18 1.09 24.78
CA ASN A 121 35.01 0.17 25.54
C ASN A 121 34.53 0.10 27.00
N ILE A 122 33.50 -0.71 27.23
CA ILE A 122 32.87 -0.93 28.54
C ILE A 122 33.82 -1.51 29.61
N PHE A 123 35.03 -1.94 29.23
CA PHE A 123 35.98 -2.57 30.14
C PHE A 123 36.99 -1.60 30.76
N ARG A 124 37.05 -0.34 30.31
CA ARG A 124 37.87 0.69 30.96
C ARG A 124 37.31 1.04 32.33
N ASP A 125 38.20 1.26 33.31
CA ASP A 125 37.78 1.49 34.69
C ASP A 125 37.08 2.84 34.89
N ASP A 126 37.45 3.86 34.13
CA ASP A 126 36.75 5.16 34.09
C ASP A 126 35.32 5.04 33.55
N VAL A 127 35.09 4.22 32.51
CA VAL A 127 33.75 3.91 31.99
C VAL A 127 32.93 3.11 32.99
N LYS A 128 33.51 2.10 33.65
CA LYS A 128 32.82 1.34 34.72
C LYS A 128 32.37 2.26 35.85
N ALA A 129 33.17 3.26 36.20
CA ALA A 129 32.81 4.24 37.21
C ALA A 129 31.60 5.09 36.82
N CYS A 130 31.28 5.23 35.53
CA CYS A 130 30.10 5.93 35.01
C CYS A 130 28.83 5.08 34.98
N ILE A 131 28.92 3.76 35.25
CA ILE A 131 27.77 2.86 35.24
C ILE A 131 27.07 2.91 36.60
N SER A 132 25.74 2.98 36.56
CA SER A 132 24.87 2.93 37.73
C SER A 132 24.66 1.48 38.16
N THR A 133 24.97 1.16 39.42
CA THR A 133 24.65 -0.15 40.01
C THR A 133 23.14 -0.38 40.10
N ASP A 134 22.36 0.69 40.30
CA ASP A 134 20.90 0.61 40.34
C ASP A 134 20.30 0.28 38.96
N GLY A 135 21.03 0.59 37.88
CA GLY A 135 20.64 0.25 36.52
C GLY A 135 20.51 -1.25 36.27
N PHE A 136 21.20 -2.08 37.06
CA PHE A 136 21.09 -3.55 36.99
C PHE A 136 19.81 -4.09 37.63
N ASN A 137 19.13 -3.29 38.46
CA ASN A 137 17.85 -3.68 39.07
C ASN A 137 16.67 -3.50 38.10
N ASN A 138 16.91 -3.06 36.87
CA ASN A 138 15.87 -2.94 35.85
C ASN A 138 15.41 -4.34 35.41
N THR A 139 14.25 -4.77 35.92
CA THR A 139 13.67 -6.08 35.64
C THR A 139 13.19 -6.24 34.20
N ASP A 140 13.04 -5.17 33.43
CA ASP A 140 12.59 -5.22 32.04
C ASP A 140 13.76 -5.28 31.04
N ALA A 141 14.95 -4.80 31.43
CA ALA A 141 16.12 -4.75 30.57
C ALA A 141 16.89 -6.08 30.56
N THR A 142 17.27 -6.54 29.37
CA THR A 142 18.12 -7.74 29.21
C THR A 142 19.50 -7.40 28.67
N HIS A 143 19.61 -6.30 27.91
CA HIS A 143 20.85 -5.84 27.28
C HIS A 143 21.03 -4.33 27.42
N VAL A 144 22.23 -3.86 27.12
CA VAL A 144 22.58 -2.45 26.98
C VAL A 144 23.23 -2.18 25.63
N VAL A 145 22.92 -1.05 25.01
CA VAL A 145 23.58 -0.59 23.77
C VAL A 145 25.02 -0.23 24.08
N VAL A 146 25.97 -0.96 23.52
CA VAL A 146 27.42 -0.67 23.64
C VAL A 146 28.03 -0.20 22.33
N GLY A 147 27.32 -0.39 21.21
CA GLY A 147 27.79 0.10 19.93
C GLY A 147 26.65 0.47 18.99
N ILE A 148 26.96 1.38 18.07
CA ILE A 148 26.04 1.88 17.05
C ILE A 148 26.77 1.90 15.73
N LYS A 149 26.15 1.27 14.73
CA LYS A 149 26.52 1.43 13.33
C LYS A 149 25.69 2.56 12.74
N TRP A 150 26.36 3.53 12.13
CA TRP A 150 25.77 4.72 11.57
C TRP A 150 25.73 4.66 10.04
N GLY A 151 24.74 5.32 9.46
CA GLY A 151 24.54 5.33 8.02
C GLY A 151 23.23 6.01 7.62
N ALA A 152 22.67 5.61 6.48
CA ALA A 152 21.34 5.99 6.07
C ALA A 152 20.79 4.95 5.10
N THR A 153 19.50 4.66 5.21
CA THR A 153 18.80 3.80 4.26
C THR A 153 17.61 4.56 3.68
N ILE A 154 17.49 4.55 2.36
CA ILE A 154 16.32 5.05 1.64
C ILE A 154 15.77 3.95 0.74
N ILE A 155 14.46 3.82 0.73
CA ILE A 155 13.72 2.96 -0.17
C ILE A 155 12.75 3.83 -0.98
N ALA A 156 12.83 3.77 -2.30
CA ALA A 156 11.77 4.26 -3.17
C ALA A 156 10.94 3.08 -3.66
N SER A 157 9.67 3.06 -3.27
CA SER A 157 8.70 2.11 -3.76
C SER A 157 7.89 2.72 -4.90
N TYR A 158 7.84 1.99 -6.01
CA TYR A 158 7.15 2.36 -7.23
C TYR A 158 5.98 1.40 -7.42
N GLU A 159 4.76 1.90 -7.48
CA GLU A 159 3.54 1.08 -7.49
C GLU A 159 2.58 1.53 -8.60
N CYS A 160 2.15 0.57 -9.43
CA CYS A 160 1.19 0.76 -10.51
C CYS A 160 0.04 -0.22 -10.36
N LYS A 161 -1.19 0.30 -10.19
CA LYS A 161 -2.40 -0.47 -9.87
C LYS A 161 -3.30 -0.70 -11.08
N ASN A 162 -4.27 -1.59 -10.94
CA ASN A 162 -5.29 -1.93 -11.94
C ASN A 162 -4.66 -2.38 -13.27
N ILE A 163 -3.71 -3.30 -13.16
CA ILE A 163 -2.98 -3.88 -14.29
C ILE A 163 -3.69 -5.14 -14.76
N LYS A 164 -3.88 -5.28 -16.07
CA LYS A 164 -4.33 -6.53 -16.68
C LYS A 164 -3.20 -7.55 -16.60
N GLU A 165 -3.51 -8.81 -16.32
CA GLU A 165 -2.48 -9.86 -16.15
C GLU A 165 -1.55 -9.98 -17.38
N GLU A 166 -2.09 -9.76 -18.59
CA GLU A 166 -1.31 -9.75 -19.84
C GLU A 166 -0.26 -8.63 -19.92
N ASP A 167 -0.52 -7.47 -19.29
CA ASP A 167 0.37 -6.30 -19.32
C ASP A 167 1.44 -6.34 -18.21
N LYS A 168 1.25 -7.21 -17.21
CA LYS A 168 2.04 -7.22 -15.97
C LYS A 168 3.53 -7.44 -16.25
N HIS A 169 3.86 -8.46 -17.04
CA HIS A 169 5.25 -8.78 -17.37
C HIS A 169 5.96 -7.68 -18.16
N GLN A 170 5.25 -7.00 -19.08
CA GLN A 170 5.82 -5.89 -19.82
C GLN A 170 6.14 -4.72 -18.89
N LEU A 171 5.22 -4.36 -18.00
CA LEU A 171 5.41 -3.28 -17.03
C LEU A 171 6.55 -3.57 -16.04
N GLU A 172 6.67 -4.81 -15.58
CA GLU A 172 7.78 -5.26 -14.73
C GLU A 172 9.13 -5.14 -15.47
N ALA A 173 9.20 -5.55 -16.75
CA ALA A 173 10.41 -5.45 -17.56
C ALA A 173 10.83 -3.99 -17.81
N GLU A 174 9.87 -3.09 -18.06
CA GLU A 174 10.15 -1.66 -18.22
C GLU A 174 10.65 -1.00 -16.93
N LEU A 175 10.01 -1.30 -15.80
CA LEU A 175 10.46 -0.82 -14.49
C LEU A 175 11.87 -1.35 -14.18
N LYS A 176 12.15 -2.60 -14.55
CA LYS A 176 13.47 -3.20 -14.38
C LYS A 176 14.56 -2.49 -15.17
N SER A 177 14.32 -2.24 -16.45
CA SER A 177 15.24 -1.47 -17.28
C SER A 177 15.50 -0.08 -16.70
N TYR A 178 14.49 0.54 -16.07
CA TYR A 178 14.64 1.82 -15.40
C TYR A 178 15.56 1.74 -14.17
N PHE A 179 15.38 0.75 -13.29
CA PHE A 179 16.24 0.57 -12.10
C PHE A 179 17.69 0.25 -12.47
N GLU A 180 17.92 -0.54 -13.51
CA GLU A 180 19.27 -0.82 -14.02
C GLU A 180 19.96 0.46 -14.50
N LYS A 181 19.28 1.28 -15.30
CA LYS A 181 19.79 2.59 -15.76
C LYS A 181 20.06 3.55 -14.60
N LEU A 182 19.15 3.62 -13.63
CA LEU A 182 19.36 4.43 -12.43
C LEU A 182 20.59 3.97 -11.67
N SER A 183 20.76 2.65 -11.52
CA SER A 183 21.87 2.10 -10.76
C SER A 183 23.22 2.47 -11.37
N LEU A 184 23.34 2.38 -12.69
CA LEU A 184 24.52 2.86 -13.43
C LEU A 184 24.78 4.36 -13.17
N SER A 185 23.73 5.20 -13.28
CA SER A 185 23.87 6.65 -13.08
C SER A 185 24.27 7.06 -11.66
N ILE A 186 23.87 6.28 -10.64
CA ILE A 186 24.23 6.55 -9.25
C ILE A 186 25.66 6.05 -8.97
N SER A 187 26.09 4.95 -9.60
CA SER A 187 27.46 4.44 -9.46
C SER A 187 28.52 5.27 -10.19
N GLU A 188 28.18 5.93 -11.31
CA GLU A 188 29.11 6.72 -12.12
C GLU A 188 29.38 8.12 -11.54
N ASN A 189 28.49 8.66 -10.68
CA ASN A 189 28.61 10.00 -10.10
C ASN A 189 29.64 10.11 -8.94
N ASP A 190 30.46 9.10 -8.70
CA ASP A 190 31.55 9.17 -7.71
C ASP A 190 32.80 9.90 -8.24
N ASN A 191 32.81 10.32 -9.52
CA ASN A 191 33.76 11.30 -10.07
C ASN A 191 33.12 12.01 -11.29
N VAL A 192 33.34 13.33 -11.41
CA VAL A 192 32.98 14.23 -12.52
C VAL A 192 31.68 15.03 -12.33
N ASP A 193 31.83 16.35 -12.40
CA ASP A 193 30.77 17.34 -12.67
C ASP A 193 30.03 16.99 -13.98
N ALA A 194 29.03 16.11 -13.91
CA ALA A 194 28.29 15.65 -15.08
C ALA A 194 27.02 16.49 -15.33
N GLU A 195 27.21 17.77 -15.66
CA GLU A 195 26.31 18.46 -16.59
C GLU A 195 26.75 18.11 -18.02
N LYS A 196 26.27 16.97 -18.56
CA LYS A 196 26.01 16.73 -19.99
C LYS A 196 25.62 15.26 -20.16
N ASP A 197 24.65 15.03 -21.05
CA ASP A 197 24.10 13.72 -21.43
C ASP A 197 23.11 13.08 -20.43
N GLN A 198 22.07 13.84 -20.06
CA GLN A 198 20.81 13.26 -19.59
C GLN A 198 19.96 12.78 -20.79
N PRO A 199 19.42 11.55 -20.80
CA PRO A 199 18.43 11.18 -21.82
C PRO A 199 17.17 12.04 -21.66
N ASN A 200 16.86 12.78 -22.73
CA ASN A 200 15.85 13.82 -22.86
C ASN A 200 14.38 13.30 -22.84
N PHE A 201 14.08 12.30 -22.01
CA PHE A 201 12.83 11.52 -22.04
C PHE A 201 11.71 12.07 -21.12
N MET A 202 11.99 13.10 -20.31
CA MET A 202 11.21 13.40 -19.09
C MET A 202 10.48 14.77 -19.05
N LYS A 203 10.44 15.56 -20.12
CA LYS A 203 9.86 16.92 -20.08
C LYS A 203 8.31 17.04 -20.03
N ARG A 204 7.53 16.03 -19.63
CA ARG A 204 6.04 16.11 -19.71
C ARG A 204 5.28 15.45 -18.57
N PHE A 205 5.26 16.05 -17.38
CA PHE A 205 4.38 15.65 -16.27
C PHE A 205 3.44 16.78 -15.85
N SER A 206 2.17 16.43 -15.61
CA SER A 206 1.15 17.26 -14.96
C SER A 206 0.65 16.51 -13.74
N ILE A 207 0.65 17.16 -12.57
CA ILE A 207 0.14 16.60 -11.32
C ILE A 207 -1.23 17.22 -11.04
N LYS A 208 -2.25 16.39 -10.76
CA LYS A 208 -3.49 16.80 -10.10
C LYS A 208 -3.48 16.28 -8.66
N LEU A 209 -3.70 17.18 -7.71
CA LEU A 209 -3.74 16.93 -6.27
C LEU A 209 -5.18 16.64 -5.82
N PHE A 210 -5.34 15.64 -4.97
CA PHE A 210 -6.59 15.38 -4.24
C PHE A 210 -6.26 15.25 -2.74
N GLY A 211 -6.96 16.01 -1.90
CA GLY A 211 -6.82 16.01 -0.45
C GLY A 211 -7.85 16.94 0.21
N ASP A 212 -8.29 16.60 1.42
CA ASP A 212 -9.49 17.16 2.07
C ASP A 212 -9.33 18.61 2.60
N ALA A 213 -8.18 19.23 2.37
CA ALA A 213 -8.00 20.69 2.44
C ALA A 213 -6.82 21.10 1.55
N VAL A 214 -7.10 21.47 0.30
CA VAL A 214 -6.12 22.16 -0.56
C VAL A 214 -6.20 23.66 -0.24
N PRO A 215 -5.15 24.30 0.30
CA PRO A 215 -5.21 25.73 0.59
C PRO A 215 -5.41 26.52 -0.70
N HIS A 216 -6.55 27.21 -0.82
CA HIS A 216 -6.83 28.16 -1.89
C HIS A 216 -6.08 29.48 -1.66
N ASN A 217 -4.75 29.45 -1.67
CA ASN A 217 -3.93 30.65 -1.82
C ASN A 217 -2.51 30.27 -2.28
N LYS A 218 -2.14 30.70 -3.49
CA LYS A 218 -0.82 30.50 -4.11
C LYS A 218 0.33 31.31 -3.47
N LYS A 219 0.27 31.74 -2.20
CA LYS A 219 1.31 32.61 -1.60
C LYS A 219 2.05 32.15 -0.33
N SER A 220 1.80 30.98 0.28
CA SER A 220 2.57 30.57 1.48
C SER A 220 3.59 29.43 1.31
N PHE A 221 3.86 28.98 0.07
CA PHE A 221 4.83 27.89 -0.18
C PHE A 221 6.29 28.29 0.11
N VAL A 222 6.60 29.59 0.07
CA VAL A 222 7.94 30.13 0.34
C VAL A 222 8.21 30.26 1.83
N GLU A 223 7.18 30.54 2.64
CA GLU A 223 7.31 30.67 4.10
C GLU A 223 7.35 29.31 4.82
N ALA A 224 6.59 28.31 4.37
CA ALA A 224 6.69 26.94 4.89
C ALA A 224 8.07 26.31 4.61
N ARG A 225 8.69 26.67 3.47
CA ARG A 225 10.05 26.25 3.10
C ARG A 225 11.10 26.87 4.03
N LYS A 226 10.91 28.11 4.46
CA LYS A 226 11.82 28.81 5.39
C LYS A 226 11.89 28.09 6.74
N ILE A 227 10.75 27.67 7.26
CA ILE A 227 10.63 26.95 8.54
C ILE A 227 11.28 25.55 8.48
N THR A 228 11.14 24.83 7.35
CA THR A 228 11.77 23.49 7.18
C THR A 228 13.27 23.55 6.91
N THR A 229 13.78 24.60 6.25
CA THR A 229 15.23 24.81 6.07
C THR A 229 15.94 25.38 7.31
N GLU A 230 15.22 26.03 8.23
CA GLU A 230 15.79 26.59 9.45
C GLU A 230 15.74 25.62 10.66
N LEU A 231 14.92 24.56 10.61
CA LEU A 231 14.87 23.49 11.63
C LEU A 231 16.24 22.88 12.01
N PRO A 232 17.16 22.61 11.06
CA PRO A 232 18.53 22.17 11.38
C PRO A 232 19.37 23.22 12.12
N SER A 233 19.04 24.51 11.97
CA SER A 233 19.74 25.60 12.67
C SER A 233 19.28 25.77 14.13
N TYR A 234 18.03 25.43 14.44
CA TYR A 234 17.52 25.39 15.81
C TYR A 234 18.01 24.16 16.59
N ALA A 235 18.18 23.00 15.93
CA ALA A 235 18.77 21.80 16.54
C ALA A 235 20.25 21.99 16.94
N LYS A 236 20.98 22.91 16.28
CA LYS A 236 22.36 23.28 16.62
C LYS A 236 22.49 24.09 17.91
N GLN A 237 21.41 24.71 18.41
CA GLN A 237 21.47 25.66 19.53
C GLN A 237 21.14 25.06 20.90
N SER A 238 20.84 23.76 20.99
CA SER A 238 20.64 23.06 22.26
C SER A 238 21.69 21.99 22.55
N ASN A 239 22.12 21.92 23.82
CA ASN A 239 23.06 20.93 24.35
C ASN A 239 24.47 20.97 23.72
N ASP A 240 25.08 22.15 23.56
CA ASP A 240 26.47 22.30 23.10
C ASP A 240 26.81 21.46 21.83
N GLY A 241 25.83 21.27 20.94
CA GLY A 241 25.99 20.50 19.71
C GLY A 241 25.76 18.98 19.84
N LYS A 242 25.44 18.42 21.01
CA LYS A 242 25.18 16.97 21.20
C LYS A 242 23.76 16.51 20.87
N GLY A 243 22.84 17.45 20.58
CA GLY A 243 21.46 17.16 20.17
C GLY A 243 20.59 16.52 21.26
N SER A 244 19.43 17.11 21.52
CA SER A 244 18.37 16.42 22.27
C SER A 244 17.51 15.61 21.27
N SER A 245 17.00 14.45 21.69
CA SER A 245 15.99 13.71 20.94
C SER A 245 14.87 14.67 20.53
N ILE A 246 14.48 14.68 19.24
CA ILE A 246 13.35 15.46 18.71
C ILE A 246 12.07 15.21 19.55
N LYS A 247 11.98 14.06 20.22
CA LYS A 247 10.91 13.73 21.17
C LYS A 247 10.81 14.70 22.36
N SER A 248 11.94 15.18 22.90
CA SER A 248 11.96 16.15 24.02
C SER A 248 11.48 17.55 23.62
N TYR A 249 11.63 17.94 22.35
CA TYR A 249 11.12 19.20 21.82
C TYR A 249 9.60 19.19 21.61
N PHE A 250 9.03 18.02 21.29
CA PHE A 250 7.57 17.87 21.18
C PHE A 250 6.90 17.58 22.54
N GLU A 251 7.58 16.89 23.47
CA GLU A 251 7.05 16.64 24.82
C GLU A 251 7.03 17.92 25.70
N ASN A 252 7.91 18.89 25.44
CA ASN A 252 7.86 20.22 26.08
C ASN A 252 6.78 21.17 25.51
N LEU A 253 6.08 20.78 24.44
CA LEU A 253 4.88 21.48 23.94
C LEU A 253 3.58 20.93 24.53
N SER A 254 3.66 19.93 25.42
CA SER A 254 2.53 19.42 26.18
C SER A 254 2.50 19.96 27.61
N PHE A 255 1.64 20.97 27.81
CA PHE A 255 1.12 21.56 29.05
C PHE A 255 1.87 22.76 29.68
N SER A 256 1.40 23.96 29.35
CA SER A 256 0.83 24.91 30.33
C SER A 256 0.15 26.11 29.64
N VAL A 257 -1.17 26.03 29.44
CA VAL A 257 -2.04 27.22 29.51
C VAL A 257 -3.20 26.85 30.43
N PHE A 258 -2.94 26.91 31.74
CA PHE A 258 -3.96 27.19 32.74
C PHE A 258 -3.63 28.57 33.33
N GLY A 259 -4.61 29.48 33.30
CA GLY A 259 -4.60 30.68 34.13
C GLY A 259 -4.57 32.02 33.39
N ASN A 260 -5.77 32.56 33.18
CA ASN A 260 -6.19 33.94 33.42
C ASN A 260 -5.41 35.13 32.85
N GLY A 261 -6.13 35.94 32.06
CA GLY A 261 -5.93 37.37 31.98
C GLY A 261 -6.36 37.94 30.65
N ASN A 262 -7.62 38.41 30.56
CA ASN A 262 -7.96 39.65 29.87
C ASN A 262 -9.36 40.10 30.34
N VAL A 263 -9.32 40.95 31.37
CA VAL A 263 -10.22 42.09 31.60
C VAL A 263 -9.95 43.06 30.43
N ASP A 264 -10.88 43.60 29.64
CA ASP A 264 -12.16 44.28 29.89
C ASP A 264 -13.14 44.00 28.72
N VAL A 265 -14.42 43.63 28.96
CA VAL A 265 -15.62 44.50 29.09
C VAL A 265 -15.84 45.30 27.78
N GLU A 266 -16.85 45.05 26.93
CA GLU A 266 -18.27 45.23 27.23
C GLU A 266 -19.21 44.75 26.07
N LYS A 267 -20.37 44.20 26.47
CA LYS A 267 -21.70 44.17 25.79
C LYS A 267 -21.95 43.32 24.52
N GLY A 268 -22.72 42.23 24.73
CA GLY A 268 -23.89 41.91 23.88
C GLY A 268 -23.86 40.60 23.08
N GLN A 269 -24.24 39.47 23.71
CA GLN A 269 -24.79 38.28 23.01
C GLN A 269 -26.25 38.54 22.57
N PRO A 270 -26.90 37.67 21.75
CA PRO A 270 -26.40 36.76 20.71
C PRO A 270 -27.27 36.81 19.41
N ASN A 271 -26.73 36.46 18.23
CA ASN A 271 -27.53 35.91 17.11
C ASN A 271 -26.66 35.43 15.94
N PHE A 272 -25.95 34.30 16.07
CA PHE A 272 -25.40 33.60 14.90
C PHE A 272 -25.33 32.08 15.14
N MET A 273 -26.49 31.48 15.44
CA MET A 273 -26.72 30.04 15.31
C MET A 273 -27.99 29.85 14.48
N LYS A 274 -27.94 30.25 13.20
CA LYS A 274 -28.97 29.91 12.18
C LYS A 274 -28.62 30.20 10.71
N ARG A 275 -27.35 30.45 10.35
CA ARG A 275 -27.03 30.85 8.96
C ARG A 275 -25.84 30.19 8.25
N SER A 276 -25.34 29.04 8.70
CA SER A 276 -24.34 28.27 7.94
C SER A 276 -24.79 26.86 7.52
N TYR A 277 -26.09 26.54 7.60
CA TYR A 277 -26.65 25.26 7.16
C TYR A 277 -27.53 25.33 5.90
N ARG A 278 -27.38 26.37 5.07
CA ARG A 278 -28.18 26.53 3.83
C ARG A 278 -27.40 26.70 2.53
N ASN A 279 -26.07 26.69 2.56
CA ASN A 279 -25.23 26.86 1.36
C ASN A 279 -24.37 25.63 1.00
N LEU A 280 -24.66 24.45 1.56
CA LEU A 280 -23.95 23.20 1.22
C LEU A 280 -24.82 22.17 0.48
N PHE A 281 -26.10 22.45 0.26
CA PHE A 281 -26.98 21.58 -0.53
C PHE A 281 -27.93 22.43 -1.37
N GLY A 282 -27.56 22.65 -2.63
CA GLY A 282 -28.50 22.98 -3.69
C GLY A 282 -29.04 21.68 -4.29
N ASP A 283 -30.34 21.46 -4.09
CA ASP A 283 -31.28 20.65 -4.86
C ASP A 283 -30.78 19.35 -5.54
N ALA A 284 -30.89 18.24 -4.81
CA ALA A 284 -31.57 17.01 -5.28
C ALA A 284 -31.74 16.01 -4.11
N ALA A 285 -32.97 15.54 -3.89
CA ALA A 285 -33.34 14.42 -3.02
C ALA A 285 -34.29 13.50 -3.83
N PRO A 286 -34.63 12.26 -3.40
CA PRO A 286 -33.99 11.37 -2.42
C PRO A 286 -33.84 9.90 -2.93
N HIS A 287 -32.80 9.18 -2.52
CA HIS A 287 -32.93 7.73 -2.26
C HIS A 287 -32.02 7.33 -1.08
N ASN A 288 -32.57 6.49 -0.19
CA ASN A 288 -31.96 5.89 1.00
C ASN A 288 -31.73 6.76 2.26
N LYS A 289 -32.85 7.01 2.96
CA LYS A 289 -32.92 7.52 4.34
C LYS A 289 -32.59 6.46 5.43
N LYS A 290 -32.20 5.23 5.04
CA LYS A 290 -31.95 4.10 5.96
C LYS A 290 -30.52 4.01 6.52
N SER A 291 -29.51 4.54 5.82
CA SER A 291 -28.11 4.41 6.27
C SER A 291 -27.71 5.38 7.39
N PHE A 292 -28.47 6.46 7.58
CA PHE A 292 -28.10 7.53 8.52
C PHE A 292 -28.45 7.20 9.98
N ASP A 293 -29.50 6.40 10.21
CA ASP A 293 -29.90 5.98 11.56
C ASP A 293 -29.08 4.80 12.08
N GLU A 294 -28.50 3.96 11.20
CA GLU A 294 -27.60 2.86 11.59
C GLU A 294 -26.23 3.36 12.08
N THR A 295 -25.68 4.42 11.47
CA THR A 295 -24.41 5.01 11.93
C THR A 295 -24.55 5.65 13.31
N ARG A 296 -25.74 6.17 13.63
CA ARG A 296 -26.04 6.75 14.95
C ARG A 296 -26.22 5.68 16.03
N LYS A 297 -26.74 4.51 15.67
CA LYS A 297 -26.99 3.39 16.59
C LYS A 297 -25.69 2.69 17.02
N ILE A 298 -24.71 2.58 16.12
CA ILE A 298 -23.40 1.97 16.38
C ILE A 298 -22.56 2.78 17.39
N MET A 299 -22.74 4.11 17.47
CA MET A 299 -22.01 4.94 18.45
C MET A 299 -22.58 4.92 19.88
N THR A 300 -23.77 4.35 20.10
CA THR A 300 -24.46 4.36 21.40
C THR A 300 -24.48 3.02 22.15
N GLU A 301 -23.98 1.93 21.56
CA GLU A 301 -24.01 0.59 22.18
C GLU A 301 -22.60 -0.03 22.33
N LEU A 302 -21.76 0.58 23.18
CA LEU A 302 -20.66 -0.14 23.85
C LEU A 302 -20.92 -0.17 25.36
N PRO A 303 -20.81 -1.32 26.05
CA PRO A 303 -21.19 -1.44 27.45
C PRO A 303 -20.21 -0.71 28.37
N SER A 304 -20.75 0.14 29.23
CA SER A 304 -20.09 0.65 30.43
C SER A 304 -19.84 -0.48 31.43
N TYR A 305 -18.59 -0.92 31.60
CA TYR A 305 -18.17 -1.64 32.81
C TYR A 305 -17.23 -0.75 33.63
N GLY A 306 -17.66 -0.54 34.87
CA GLY A 306 -17.18 0.51 35.76
C GLY A 306 -15.83 0.24 36.42
N ASN A 307 -15.20 1.36 36.77
CA ASN A 307 -14.11 1.44 37.72
C ASN A 307 -14.56 0.98 39.10
N GLN A 308 -13.87 0.01 39.70
CA GLN A 308 -13.58 0.01 41.13
C GLN A 308 -12.32 -0.83 41.45
N SER A 309 -11.52 -0.24 42.35
CA SER A 309 -10.35 -0.74 43.11
C SER A 309 -8.98 -0.93 42.44
N ASN A 310 -8.13 0.09 42.65
CA ASN A 310 -6.79 0.05 43.26
C ASN A 310 -5.86 -1.13 42.91
N ASP A 311 -4.95 -0.90 41.96
CA ASP A 311 -3.50 -0.97 42.16
C ASP A 311 -2.78 -0.35 40.94
N GLY A 312 -1.83 0.55 41.20
CA GLY A 312 -1.26 1.48 40.22
C GLY A 312 -0.36 0.85 39.14
N LYS A 313 -0.95 0.17 38.15
CA LYS A 313 -0.30 -0.18 36.88
C LYS A 313 -1.20 0.22 35.70
N GLY A 314 -1.02 1.45 35.21
CA GLY A 314 -1.68 1.92 34.00
C GLY A 314 -1.10 1.21 32.77
N PHE A 315 -1.84 0.26 32.20
CA PHE A 315 -1.58 -0.24 30.85
C PHE A 315 -1.90 0.86 29.84
N SER A 316 -0.91 1.29 29.07
CA SER A 316 -1.10 2.23 27.96
C SER A 316 -1.80 1.52 26.80
N ILE A 317 -3.05 1.91 26.50
CA ILE A 317 -3.87 1.41 25.38
C ILE A 317 -3.46 2.10 24.05
N LYS A 318 -2.42 2.94 24.08
CA LYS A 318 -1.95 3.75 22.93
C LYS A 318 -1.37 2.97 21.72
N PRO A 319 -0.82 1.73 21.82
CA PRO A 319 -0.30 1.03 20.62
C PRO A 319 -1.38 0.46 19.70
N TYR A 320 -2.65 0.46 20.11
CA TYR A 320 -3.70 -0.29 19.41
C TYR A 320 -4.47 0.52 18.34
N PHE A 321 -4.34 1.86 18.34
CA PHE A 321 -5.09 2.73 17.42
C PHE A 321 -4.29 3.20 16.20
N GLU A 322 -2.97 2.99 16.16
CA GLU A 322 -2.14 3.43 15.01
C GLU A 322 -2.29 2.55 13.76
N ASN A 323 -3.01 1.43 13.83
CA ASN A 323 -3.26 0.53 12.69
C ASN A 323 -4.60 0.74 11.97
N LEU A 324 -5.43 1.71 12.39
CA LEU A 324 -6.66 2.07 11.70
C LEU A 324 -6.40 3.18 10.67
N SER A 325 -5.68 2.84 9.59
CA SER A 325 -5.75 3.64 8.36
C SER A 325 -6.78 3.01 7.43
N PHE A 326 -7.95 3.64 7.36
CA PHE A 326 -8.99 3.29 6.39
C PHE A 326 -8.72 4.15 5.15
N SER A 327 -8.07 3.59 4.13
CA SER A 327 -8.06 4.20 2.80
C SER A 327 -9.39 3.92 2.13
N ILE A 328 -10.36 4.84 2.22
CA ILE A 328 -11.50 4.87 1.30
C ILE A 328 -10.97 5.39 -0.03
N SER A 329 -10.54 4.49 -0.91
CA SER A 329 -10.19 4.83 -2.29
C SER A 329 -11.48 5.20 -3.04
N ARG A 330 -11.78 6.50 -3.16
CA ARG A 330 -12.83 6.97 -4.06
C ARG A 330 -12.33 6.80 -5.50
N ASN A 331 -12.88 5.81 -6.21
CA ASN A 331 -12.60 5.60 -7.63
C ASN A 331 -13.02 6.83 -8.44
N VAL A 332 -12.05 7.58 -8.96
CA VAL A 332 -12.28 8.59 -10.00
C VAL A 332 -11.74 8.00 -11.30
N ASN A 333 -12.65 7.67 -12.22
CA ASN A 333 -12.31 7.36 -13.60
C ASN A 333 -11.58 8.57 -14.21
N VAL A 334 -10.40 8.35 -14.76
CA VAL A 334 -9.71 9.32 -15.61
C VAL A 334 -9.69 8.73 -17.00
N ASP A 335 -10.44 9.34 -17.92
CA ASP A 335 -10.39 9.04 -19.34
C ASP A 335 -8.97 9.28 -19.86
N VAL A 336 -8.37 8.27 -20.48
CA VAL A 336 -7.06 8.34 -21.14
C VAL A 336 -7.29 8.34 -22.65
N GLU A 337 -7.04 9.47 -23.29
CA GLU A 337 -6.93 9.58 -24.74
C GLU A 337 -5.77 8.72 -25.26
N LYS A 338 -6.03 8.02 -26.37
CA LYS A 338 -5.11 7.13 -27.08
C LYS A 338 -4.00 7.92 -27.79
N ASP A 339 -2.85 8.00 -27.15
CA ASP A 339 -1.52 8.11 -27.76
C ASP A 339 -0.59 7.36 -26.80
N GLN A 340 0.13 6.31 -27.25
CA GLN A 340 0.94 5.43 -26.37
C GLN A 340 1.74 6.24 -25.33
N PRO A 341 1.27 6.32 -24.07
CA PRO A 341 1.89 7.18 -23.07
C PRO A 341 2.92 6.34 -22.33
N ASN A 342 4.16 6.85 -22.21
CA ASN A 342 5.22 6.35 -21.34
C ASN A 342 4.64 5.66 -20.09
N LEU A 343 4.63 4.32 -20.06
CA LEU A 343 3.92 3.53 -19.04
C LEU A 343 4.44 3.83 -17.61
N ILE A 344 5.68 4.31 -17.52
CA ILE A 344 6.32 4.88 -16.32
C ILE A 344 5.45 5.95 -15.64
N LYS A 345 4.64 6.71 -16.38
CA LYS A 345 3.75 7.76 -15.80
C LYS A 345 2.61 7.19 -14.95
N ARG A 346 2.29 5.90 -15.06
CA ARG A 346 1.24 5.24 -14.29
C ARG A 346 1.70 4.85 -12.88
N PHE A 347 3.00 4.88 -12.62
CA PHE A 347 3.55 4.53 -11.31
C PHE A 347 3.41 5.69 -10.32
N SER A 348 2.91 5.36 -9.15
CA SER A 348 2.99 6.19 -7.95
C SER A 348 4.26 5.87 -7.18
N ILE A 349 4.83 6.86 -6.47
CA ILE A 349 6.07 6.69 -5.71
C ILE A 349 5.84 6.99 -4.23
N LYS A 350 6.34 6.10 -3.38
CA LYS A 350 6.47 6.28 -1.93
C LYS A 350 7.95 6.22 -1.56
N LEU A 351 8.37 7.12 -0.68
CA LEU A 351 9.74 7.17 -0.17
C LEU A 351 9.74 6.81 1.32
N PHE A 352 10.61 5.90 1.70
CA PHE A 352 10.86 5.47 3.08
C PHE A 352 12.31 5.73 3.43
N GLY A 353 12.56 6.18 4.65
CA GLY A 353 13.90 6.55 5.10
C GLY A 353 13.83 7.34 6.40
N ASP A 354 14.96 7.40 7.10
CA ASP A 354 15.03 7.93 8.47
C ASP A 354 14.80 9.44 8.53
N ALA A 355 14.97 10.14 7.40
CA ALA A 355 14.37 11.45 7.18
C ALA A 355 14.07 11.66 5.69
N VAL A 356 12.78 11.60 5.32
CA VAL A 356 12.30 11.79 3.94
C VAL A 356 11.55 13.13 3.82
N PRO A 357 11.82 13.95 2.80
CA PRO A 357 11.06 15.19 2.56
C PRO A 357 9.58 14.90 2.25
N HIS A 358 8.65 15.64 2.88
CA HIS A 358 7.20 15.45 2.75
C HIS A 358 6.61 15.60 1.32
N ASN A 359 7.38 16.08 0.34
CA ASN A 359 6.88 16.57 -0.94
C ASN A 359 7.45 15.88 -2.20
N LYS A 360 8.28 14.84 -2.08
CA LYS A 360 8.90 14.17 -3.24
C LYS A 360 8.07 12.96 -3.68
N LYS A 361 7.47 12.99 -4.89
CA LYS A 361 6.63 11.91 -5.43
C LYS A 361 6.86 11.59 -6.92
N SER A 362 7.80 12.26 -7.60
CA SER A 362 8.16 11.93 -8.98
C SER A 362 9.43 11.09 -9.09
N PHE A 363 9.61 10.42 -10.22
CA PHE A 363 10.77 9.59 -10.54
C PHE A 363 12.08 10.39 -10.44
N ASP A 364 12.09 11.62 -10.96
CA ASP A 364 13.26 12.51 -10.92
C ASP A 364 13.58 12.98 -9.50
N GLU A 365 12.56 13.25 -8.68
CA GLU A 365 12.75 13.64 -7.28
C GLU A 365 13.30 12.49 -6.44
N ALA A 366 12.82 11.26 -6.68
CA ALA A 366 13.34 10.05 -6.05
C ALA A 366 14.81 9.83 -6.43
N ARG A 367 15.14 9.87 -7.74
CA ARG A 367 16.53 9.79 -8.21
C ARG A 367 17.40 10.85 -7.57
N LYS A 368 17.00 12.11 -7.64
CA LYS A 368 17.76 13.23 -7.09
C LYS A 368 18.00 13.05 -5.59
N PHE A 369 16.98 12.63 -4.85
CA PHE A 369 17.13 12.39 -3.42
C PHE A 369 18.09 11.25 -3.10
N MET A 370 18.06 10.17 -3.88
CA MET A 370 19.01 9.07 -3.73
C MET A 370 20.44 9.53 -4.00
N THR A 371 20.70 10.29 -5.07
CA THR A 371 22.03 10.85 -5.34
C THR A 371 22.51 11.80 -4.23
N GLU A 372 21.60 12.55 -3.62
CA GLU A 372 21.91 13.49 -2.52
C GLU A 372 22.00 12.82 -1.14
N LEU A 373 21.69 11.53 -1.00
CA LEU A 373 21.63 10.84 0.29
C LEU A 373 22.91 10.98 1.13
N PRO A 374 24.14 10.82 0.58
CA PRO A 374 25.35 10.98 1.37
C PRO A 374 25.51 12.39 1.96
N SER A 375 25.22 13.42 1.17
CA SER A 375 25.26 14.82 1.61
C SER A 375 24.16 15.13 2.62
N TYR A 376 23.02 14.47 2.50
CA TYR A 376 21.90 14.60 3.43
C TYR A 376 22.19 13.92 4.78
N ALA A 377 22.70 12.68 4.77
CA ALA A 377 23.08 11.94 5.98
C ALA A 377 24.12 12.71 6.81
N LYS A 378 25.06 13.41 6.15
CA LYS A 378 26.06 14.26 6.83
C LYS A 378 25.49 15.43 7.64
N GLN A 379 24.20 15.74 7.50
CA GLN A 379 23.54 16.82 8.26
C GLN A 379 23.08 16.37 9.65
N PHE A 380 23.14 15.06 9.94
CA PHE A 380 22.61 14.47 11.17
C PHE A 380 23.72 13.83 12.02
N ASN A 381 23.55 13.88 13.34
CA ASN A 381 24.44 13.29 14.34
C ASN A 381 25.93 13.58 14.07
N ASP A 382 26.29 14.86 13.92
CA ASP A 382 27.65 15.33 13.67
C ASP A 382 28.31 14.71 12.41
N GLY A 383 27.50 14.48 11.38
CA GLY A 383 27.98 13.89 10.14
C GLY A 383 27.98 12.37 10.11
N LYS A 384 27.55 11.71 11.20
CA LYS A 384 27.43 10.25 11.27
C LYS A 384 26.24 9.73 10.46
N GLY A 385 25.16 10.49 10.33
CA GLY A 385 23.90 9.99 9.77
C GLY A 385 22.99 9.39 10.84
N PHE A 386 22.19 8.39 10.50
CA PHE A 386 21.21 7.74 11.38
C PHE A 386 21.72 6.39 11.88
N PRO A 387 21.26 5.91 13.04
CA PRO A 387 21.55 4.55 13.47
C PRO A 387 20.94 3.55 12.49
N ILE A 388 21.73 2.60 12.00
CA ILE A 388 21.25 1.51 11.12
C ILE A 388 21.31 0.14 11.81
N GLU A 389 22.17 -0.02 12.82
CA GLU A 389 22.32 -1.26 13.60
C GLU A 389 22.87 -0.94 15.01
N TYR A 390 22.45 -1.75 15.98
CA TYR A 390 22.88 -1.67 17.38
C TYR A 390 23.65 -2.92 17.79
N THR A 391 24.75 -2.72 18.51
CA THR A 391 25.46 -3.78 19.23
C THR A 391 25.01 -3.77 20.68
N LEU A 392 24.41 -4.86 21.12
CA LEU A 392 23.77 -5.01 22.43
C LEU A 392 24.57 -5.99 23.30
N TYR A 393 25.05 -5.53 24.44
CA TYR A 393 25.79 -6.34 25.40
C TYR A 393 24.86 -6.86 26.51
N PRO A 394 24.95 -8.14 26.92
CA PRO A 394 24.11 -8.70 27.97
C PRO A 394 24.29 -7.96 29.29
N LEU A 395 23.18 -7.53 29.89
CA LEU A 395 23.21 -6.79 31.15
C LEU A 395 23.72 -7.67 32.30
N SER A 396 23.42 -8.97 32.25
CA SER A 396 23.91 -10.00 33.19
C SER A 396 25.44 -10.13 33.19
N GLU A 397 26.05 -10.18 32.01
CA GLU A 397 27.50 -10.26 31.87
C GLU A 397 28.19 -8.97 32.29
N LEU A 398 27.56 -7.83 32.02
CA LEU A 398 28.05 -6.53 32.49
C LEU A 398 27.99 -6.44 34.01
N ALA A 399 26.89 -6.91 34.63
CA ALA A 399 26.72 -6.92 36.08
C ALA A 399 27.81 -7.76 36.76
N LYS A 400 28.07 -8.99 36.29
CA LYS A 400 29.13 -9.87 36.83
C LYS A 400 30.52 -9.20 36.82
N LYS A 401 30.80 -8.40 35.80
CA LYS A 401 32.09 -7.70 35.65
C LYS A 401 32.23 -6.45 36.53
N ILE A 402 31.12 -5.85 36.97
CA ILE A 402 31.12 -4.60 37.76
C ILE A 402 30.83 -4.87 39.23
N THR A 403 29.89 -5.76 39.53
CA THR A 403 29.45 -6.10 40.89
C THR A 403 29.36 -7.62 41.06
N GLN A 404 30.13 -8.19 42.00
CA GLN A 404 30.17 -9.64 42.24
C GLN A 404 28.87 -10.24 42.83
N ASN A 405 27.89 -9.40 43.23
CA ASN A 405 26.74 -9.81 44.04
C ASN A 405 25.36 -9.62 43.38
N ILE A 406 25.28 -9.25 42.10
CA ILE A 406 23.98 -9.03 41.42
C ILE A 406 23.72 -10.16 40.43
N THR A 407 22.65 -10.91 40.67
CA THR A 407 22.06 -11.85 39.71
C THR A 407 21.03 -11.11 38.86
N VAL A 408 21.36 -10.87 37.59
CA VAL A 408 20.38 -10.39 36.59
C VAL A 408 19.71 -11.62 35.98
N ASP A 409 18.46 -11.89 36.38
CA ASP A 409 17.72 -13.11 36.00
C ASP A 409 16.81 -12.88 34.78
N ASN A 410 17.37 -12.26 33.74
CA ASN A 410 16.63 -11.94 32.52
C ASN A 410 17.15 -12.78 31.35
N MET A 411 16.56 -13.97 31.21
CA MET A 411 16.94 -14.95 30.19
C MET A 411 16.38 -14.57 28.81
N MET A 412 17.22 -14.64 27.77
CA MET A 412 16.76 -14.69 26.39
C MET A 412 17.12 -16.06 25.80
N MET A 413 16.12 -16.73 25.22
CA MET A 413 16.32 -17.89 24.37
C MET A 413 16.16 -17.53 22.89
N ALA A 414 17.08 -18.02 22.07
CA ALA A 414 16.98 -17.90 20.62
C ALA A 414 15.87 -18.81 20.09
N SER A 415 15.08 -18.26 19.17
CA SER A 415 14.13 -19.05 18.39
C SER A 415 14.89 -19.96 17.42
N SER A 416 14.37 -21.18 17.18
CA SER A 416 14.98 -22.12 16.22
C SER A 416 15.13 -21.48 14.84
N GLU A 417 16.34 -21.54 14.26
CA GLU A 417 16.63 -21.08 12.89
C GLU A 417 15.72 -21.75 11.85
N GLU A 418 15.18 -22.94 12.15
CA GLU A 418 14.32 -23.69 11.25
C GLU A 418 12.85 -23.21 11.23
N ILE A 419 12.40 -22.49 12.28
CA ILE A 419 11.01 -22.00 12.40
C ILE A 419 10.80 -20.69 11.65
N VAL A 420 11.81 -19.83 11.64
CA VAL A 420 11.74 -18.50 11.01
C VAL A 420 11.32 -18.58 9.54
N PRO A 421 11.97 -19.37 8.67
CA PRO A 421 11.58 -19.44 7.26
C PRO A 421 10.17 -20.04 7.08
N LYS A 422 9.73 -20.94 7.97
CA LYS A 422 8.36 -21.51 7.93
C LYS A 422 7.31 -20.45 8.22
N ILE A 423 7.57 -19.55 9.17
CA ILE A 423 6.67 -18.43 9.50
C ILE A 423 6.67 -17.39 8.38
N GLU A 424 7.85 -16.99 7.88
CA GLU A 424 7.96 -16.04 6.77
C GLU A 424 7.18 -16.53 5.55
N GLN A 425 7.40 -17.77 5.13
CA GLN A 425 6.70 -18.39 4.01
C GLN A 425 5.17 -18.44 4.23
N PHE A 426 4.74 -18.81 5.44
CA PHE A 426 3.31 -18.83 5.77
C PHE A 426 2.68 -17.44 5.65
N ILE A 427 3.34 -16.40 6.17
CA ILE A 427 2.83 -15.03 6.12
C ILE A 427 2.81 -14.51 4.67
N ASP A 428 3.82 -14.83 3.86
CA ASP A 428 3.82 -14.48 2.44
C ASP A 428 2.70 -15.20 1.65
N ASP A 429 2.44 -16.46 1.95
CA ASP A 429 1.32 -17.21 1.35
C ASP A 429 -0.05 -16.62 1.74
N LEU A 430 -0.23 -16.28 3.02
CA LEU A 430 -1.43 -15.58 3.51
C LEU A 430 -1.58 -14.21 2.83
N PHE A 431 -0.50 -13.45 2.74
CA PHE A 431 -0.47 -12.13 2.13
C PHE A 431 -0.90 -12.17 0.65
N ASN A 432 -0.34 -13.11 -0.12
CA ASN A 432 -0.73 -13.31 -1.52
C ASN A 432 -2.19 -13.73 -1.68
N ALA A 433 -2.68 -14.64 -0.82
CA ALA A 433 -4.09 -15.05 -0.85
C ALA A 433 -5.02 -13.88 -0.51
N LYS A 434 -4.66 -13.05 0.47
CA LYS A 434 -5.42 -11.84 0.85
C LYS A 434 -5.52 -10.81 -0.28
N GLN A 435 -4.44 -10.59 -1.04
CA GLN A 435 -4.47 -9.70 -2.20
C GLN A 435 -5.52 -10.15 -3.23
N ARG A 436 -5.59 -11.45 -3.52
CA ARG A 436 -6.60 -12.01 -4.44
C ARG A 436 -8.01 -11.93 -3.87
N LEU A 437 -8.17 -12.11 -2.56
CA LEU A 437 -9.45 -11.93 -1.89
C LEU A 437 -9.92 -10.47 -1.94
N ASN A 438 -9.01 -9.51 -1.77
CA ASN A 438 -9.30 -8.09 -1.95
C ASN A 438 -9.67 -7.78 -3.40
N ASP A 439 -9.02 -8.41 -4.38
CA ASP A 439 -9.38 -8.26 -5.79
C ASP A 439 -10.82 -8.72 -6.06
N LEU A 440 -11.21 -9.89 -5.53
CA LEU A 440 -12.59 -10.35 -5.60
C LEU A 440 -13.58 -9.37 -4.96
N PHE A 441 -13.24 -8.83 -3.79
CA PHE A 441 -14.08 -7.81 -3.13
C PHE A 441 -14.17 -6.52 -3.94
N ASN A 442 -13.08 -6.06 -4.55
CA ASN A 442 -13.06 -4.88 -5.41
C ASN A 442 -13.90 -5.11 -6.69
N ASP A 443 -13.78 -6.30 -7.29
CA ASP A 443 -14.61 -6.73 -8.42
C ASP A 443 -16.09 -6.70 -8.00
N ALA A 444 -16.44 -7.32 -6.86
CA ALA A 444 -17.81 -7.34 -6.34
C ALA A 444 -18.38 -5.92 -6.08
N ASN A 445 -17.57 -4.99 -5.55
CA ASN A 445 -17.96 -3.60 -5.38
C ASN A 445 -18.23 -2.91 -6.73
N PHE A 446 -17.32 -3.12 -7.70
CA PHE A 446 -17.43 -2.53 -9.03
C PHE A 446 -18.70 -2.99 -9.75
N ILE A 447 -19.09 -4.26 -9.59
CA ILE A 447 -20.31 -4.84 -10.18
C ILE A 447 -21.46 -5.02 -9.19
N SER A 448 -21.50 -4.22 -8.12
CA SER A 448 -22.52 -4.35 -7.05
C SER A 448 -23.97 -4.28 -7.55
N SER A 449 -24.24 -3.56 -8.64
CA SER A 449 -25.56 -3.50 -9.30
C SER A 449 -25.94 -4.77 -10.06
N PHE A 450 -24.97 -5.65 -10.34
CA PHE A 450 -25.10 -6.86 -11.16
C PHE A 450 -24.94 -8.16 -10.35
N ILE A 451 -24.90 -8.07 -9.02
CA ILE A 451 -24.88 -9.20 -8.09
C ILE A 451 -25.96 -9.00 -7.04
N SER A 452 -26.35 -10.08 -6.35
CA SER A 452 -27.29 -9.96 -5.23
C SER A 452 -26.59 -9.42 -3.99
N ASP A 453 -27.33 -8.69 -3.16
CA ASP A 453 -26.85 -8.17 -1.88
C ASP A 453 -26.28 -9.31 -1.02
N LYS A 454 -26.92 -10.49 -1.04
CA LYS A 454 -26.43 -11.70 -0.36
C LYS A 454 -25.02 -12.11 -0.79
N ILE A 455 -24.72 -12.14 -2.09
CA ILE A 455 -23.38 -12.51 -2.59
C ILE A 455 -22.36 -11.47 -2.16
N PHE A 456 -22.72 -10.18 -2.27
CA PHE A 456 -21.84 -9.09 -1.86
C PHE A 456 -21.52 -9.16 -0.36
N ASP A 457 -22.54 -9.37 0.48
CA ASP A 457 -22.41 -9.50 1.93
C ASP A 457 -21.54 -10.70 2.30
N GLU A 458 -21.73 -11.87 1.67
CA GLU A 458 -20.89 -13.06 1.89
C GLU A 458 -19.39 -12.80 1.59
N ILE A 459 -19.08 -12.12 0.48
CA ILE A 459 -17.69 -11.76 0.12
C ILE A 459 -17.11 -10.76 1.13
N ASN A 460 -17.87 -9.72 1.45
CA ASN A 460 -17.45 -8.67 2.38
C ASN A 460 -17.24 -9.21 3.80
N ASP A 461 -18.12 -10.08 4.28
CA ASP A 461 -18.00 -10.72 5.59
C ASP A 461 -16.80 -11.66 5.65
N HIS A 462 -16.49 -12.38 4.56
CA HIS A 462 -15.27 -13.20 4.50
C HIS A 462 -13.99 -12.35 4.58
N VAL A 463 -13.93 -11.23 3.86
CA VAL A 463 -12.82 -10.26 3.95
C VAL A 463 -12.65 -9.74 5.39
N ARG A 464 -13.75 -9.40 6.07
CA ARG A 464 -13.72 -8.95 7.47
C ARG A 464 -13.25 -10.06 8.41
N ASN A 465 -13.74 -11.29 8.21
CA ASN A 465 -13.36 -12.44 9.02
C ASN A 465 -11.86 -12.74 8.90
N VAL A 466 -11.30 -12.76 7.68
CA VAL A 466 -9.87 -12.98 7.46
C VAL A 466 -9.02 -11.91 8.17
N LYS A 467 -9.45 -10.64 8.14
CA LYS A 467 -8.77 -9.54 8.86
C LYS A 467 -8.80 -9.75 10.38
N LEU A 468 -9.96 -10.09 10.94
CA LEU A 468 -10.12 -10.34 12.38
C LEU A 468 -9.27 -11.53 12.84
N GLU A 469 -9.26 -12.62 12.08
CA GLU A 469 -8.47 -13.80 12.40
C GLU A 469 -6.96 -13.51 12.32
N GLU A 470 -6.51 -12.70 11.37
CA GLU A 470 -5.11 -12.27 11.27
C GLU A 470 -4.68 -11.41 12.47
N GLU A 471 -5.54 -10.51 12.94
CA GLU A 471 -5.27 -9.72 14.15
C GLU A 471 -5.14 -10.60 15.40
N LYS A 472 -6.02 -11.60 15.54
CA LYS A 472 -5.93 -12.61 16.62
C LYS A 472 -4.65 -13.41 16.50
N PHE A 473 -4.31 -13.90 15.31
CA PHE A 473 -3.08 -14.62 15.05
C PHE A 473 -1.86 -13.79 15.48
N ARG A 474 -1.77 -12.53 15.04
CA ARG A 474 -0.63 -11.67 15.36
C ARG A 474 -0.48 -11.49 16.88
N LYS A 475 -1.58 -11.34 17.61
CA LYS A 475 -1.57 -11.23 19.07
C LYS A 475 -1.08 -12.53 19.73
N GLU A 476 -1.63 -13.69 19.35
CA GLU A 476 -1.20 -14.98 19.89
C GLU A 476 0.26 -15.29 19.54
N PHE A 477 0.68 -14.93 18.33
CA PHE A 477 2.06 -15.09 17.88
C PHE A 477 3.02 -14.26 18.73
N ALA A 478 2.70 -13.00 18.99
CA ALA A 478 3.46 -12.13 19.86
C ALA A 478 3.57 -12.68 21.30
N GLU A 479 2.46 -13.14 21.86
CA GLU A 479 2.42 -13.71 23.23
C GLU A 479 3.29 -14.97 23.35
N ARG A 480 3.16 -15.93 22.43
CA ARG A 480 3.97 -17.16 22.42
C ARG A 480 5.44 -16.85 22.20
N LEU A 481 5.77 -15.91 21.30
CA LEU A 481 7.15 -15.50 21.04
C LEU A 481 7.81 -14.92 22.31
N ILE A 482 7.10 -14.09 23.07
CA ILE A 482 7.59 -13.56 24.35
C ILE A 482 7.77 -14.68 25.38
N ASN A 483 6.81 -15.60 25.50
CA ASN A 483 6.91 -16.73 26.43
C ASN A 483 8.13 -17.62 26.15
N ILE A 484 8.40 -17.89 24.87
CA ILE A 484 9.57 -18.66 24.45
C ILE A 484 10.87 -17.93 24.81
N ARG A 485 10.96 -16.64 24.45
CA ARG A 485 12.18 -15.86 24.70
C ARG A 485 12.46 -15.68 26.18
N SER A 486 11.42 -15.57 27.01
CA SER A 486 11.55 -15.48 28.47
C SER A 486 11.78 -16.83 29.16
N GLY A 487 11.92 -17.93 28.42
CA GLY A 487 12.13 -19.27 28.97
C GLY A 487 10.90 -19.90 29.64
N LYS A 488 9.73 -19.26 29.53
CA LYS A 488 8.46 -19.78 30.08
C LYS A 488 7.86 -20.89 29.22
N SER A 489 8.26 -20.98 27.96
CA SER A 489 7.82 -22.02 27.03
C SER A 489 8.88 -22.39 26.01
N ASN A 490 8.56 -23.34 25.13
CA ASN A 490 9.45 -23.89 24.13
C ASN A 490 8.97 -23.62 22.68
N THR A 491 9.83 -23.90 21.70
CA THR A 491 9.57 -23.63 20.29
C THR A 491 8.40 -24.43 19.70
N ASP A 492 7.99 -25.53 20.34
CA ASP A 492 6.88 -26.37 19.88
C ASP A 492 5.55 -25.59 19.89
N GLU A 493 5.43 -24.58 20.75
CA GLU A 493 4.26 -23.69 20.76
C GLU A 493 4.08 -22.91 19.45
N LEU A 494 5.16 -22.50 18.80
CA LEU A 494 5.10 -21.82 17.51
C LEU A 494 4.76 -22.79 16.39
N GLU A 495 5.30 -24.01 16.41
CA GLU A 495 4.93 -25.03 15.43
C GLU A 495 3.46 -25.41 15.55
N ASN A 496 2.96 -25.55 16.77
CA ASN A 496 1.55 -25.83 17.03
C ASN A 496 0.66 -24.68 16.57
N LEU A 497 1.09 -23.43 16.78
CA LEU A 497 0.38 -22.25 16.27
C LEU A 497 0.28 -22.32 14.74
N ILE A 498 1.38 -22.56 14.03
CA ILE A 498 1.40 -22.69 12.56
C ILE A 498 0.44 -23.81 12.11
N LYS A 499 0.47 -24.99 12.76
CA LYS A 499 -0.42 -26.12 12.42
C LYS A 499 -1.90 -25.79 12.61
N ILE A 500 -2.25 -25.05 13.66
CA ILE A 500 -3.63 -24.61 13.91
C ILE A 500 -4.07 -23.67 12.79
N ILE A 501 -3.22 -22.71 12.42
CA ILE A 501 -3.57 -21.67 11.45
C ILE A 501 -3.62 -22.22 10.03
N GLN A 502 -2.76 -23.17 9.68
CA GLN A 502 -2.83 -23.89 8.41
C GLN A 502 -4.16 -24.63 8.20
N LYS A 503 -4.93 -24.87 9.27
CA LYS A 503 -6.28 -25.46 9.23
C LYS A 503 -7.40 -24.43 9.40
N SER A 504 -7.06 -23.16 9.57
CA SER A 504 -7.99 -22.06 9.81
C SER A 504 -8.39 -21.35 8.51
N ALA A 505 -9.26 -20.34 8.64
CA ALA A 505 -9.63 -19.42 7.56
C ALA A 505 -8.45 -18.62 6.99
N LEU A 506 -7.32 -18.53 7.69
CA LEU A 506 -6.11 -17.85 7.22
C LEU A 506 -5.25 -18.73 6.29
N SER A 507 -5.56 -20.01 6.15
CA SER A 507 -4.81 -20.85 5.23
C SER A 507 -5.03 -20.39 3.78
N LYS A 508 -3.95 -20.37 3.00
CA LYS A 508 -4.00 -20.07 1.55
C LYS A 508 -5.05 -20.92 0.84
N SER A 509 -5.14 -22.21 1.15
CA SER A 509 -6.13 -23.12 0.58
C SER A 509 -7.56 -22.73 0.92
N SER A 510 -7.85 -22.36 2.17
CA SER A 510 -9.19 -21.91 2.58
C SER A 510 -9.61 -20.65 1.83
N ILE A 511 -8.74 -19.64 1.77
CA ILE A 511 -9.02 -18.37 1.08
C ILE A 511 -9.21 -18.60 -0.42
N MET A 512 -8.32 -19.39 -1.04
CA MET A 512 -8.41 -19.69 -2.47
C MET A 512 -9.68 -20.48 -2.81
N THR A 513 -10.07 -21.46 -1.98
CA THR A 513 -11.32 -22.21 -2.16
C THR A 513 -12.53 -21.28 -2.11
N PHE A 514 -12.54 -20.30 -1.19
CA PHE A 514 -13.59 -19.29 -1.14
C PHE A 514 -13.60 -18.43 -2.41
N ILE A 515 -12.44 -17.98 -2.89
CA ILE A 515 -12.34 -17.20 -4.14
C ILE A 515 -12.90 -18.00 -5.33
N ASP A 516 -12.57 -19.29 -5.43
CA ASP A 516 -13.01 -20.15 -6.53
C ASP A 516 -14.54 -20.34 -6.56
N GLN A 517 -15.21 -20.30 -5.40
CA GLN A 517 -16.68 -20.34 -5.31
C GLN A 517 -17.34 -19.14 -5.98
N TYR A 518 -16.69 -17.97 -5.97
CA TYR A 518 -17.21 -16.72 -6.52
C TYR A 518 -16.48 -16.25 -7.79
N GLN A 519 -15.76 -17.14 -8.48
CA GLN A 519 -15.01 -16.81 -9.71
C GLN A 519 -15.88 -16.16 -10.81
N SER A 520 -17.19 -16.43 -10.82
CA SER A 520 -18.15 -15.83 -11.76
C SER A 520 -18.31 -14.32 -11.56
N VAL A 521 -18.11 -13.82 -10.33
CA VAL A 521 -18.12 -12.40 -9.98
C VAL A 521 -16.95 -11.69 -10.68
N SER A 522 -15.73 -12.21 -10.53
CA SER A 522 -14.54 -11.66 -11.20
C SER A 522 -14.66 -11.71 -12.73
N ARG A 523 -15.09 -12.83 -13.30
CA ARG A 523 -15.33 -12.92 -14.77
C ARG A 523 -16.34 -11.90 -15.26
N ARG A 524 -17.41 -11.66 -14.50
CA ARG A 524 -18.41 -10.64 -14.83
C ARG A 524 -17.81 -9.24 -14.72
N ALA A 525 -17.02 -8.95 -13.69
CA ALA A 525 -16.35 -7.66 -13.54
C ALA A 525 -15.42 -7.36 -14.71
N ASP A 526 -14.62 -8.34 -15.15
CA ASP A 526 -13.74 -8.22 -16.32
C ASP A 526 -14.53 -7.97 -17.61
N LEU A 527 -15.65 -8.68 -17.80
CA LEU A 527 -16.54 -8.48 -18.94
C LEU A 527 -17.15 -7.07 -18.95
N VAL A 528 -17.74 -6.63 -17.83
CA VAL A 528 -18.34 -5.30 -17.68
C VAL A 528 -17.31 -4.21 -17.94
N PHE A 529 -16.10 -4.37 -17.40
CA PHE A 529 -14.99 -3.45 -17.63
C PHE A 529 -14.62 -3.38 -19.12
N THR A 530 -14.43 -4.53 -19.77
CA THR A 530 -14.07 -4.62 -21.20
C THR A 530 -15.13 -3.99 -22.10
N LEU A 531 -16.41 -4.25 -21.83
CA LEU A 531 -17.53 -3.66 -22.58
C LEU A 531 -17.56 -2.13 -22.43
N LYS A 532 -17.33 -1.64 -21.20
CA LYS A 532 -17.28 -0.20 -20.93
C LYS A 532 -16.15 0.50 -21.69
N GLU A 533 -14.96 -0.10 -21.81
CA GLU A 533 -13.86 0.43 -22.64
C GLU A 533 -14.24 0.56 -24.13
N LYS A 534 -15.24 -0.21 -24.58
CA LYS A 534 -15.78 -0.19 -25.94
C LYS A 534 -17.05 0.64 -26.10
N ASN A 535 -17.44 1.42 -25.09
CA ASN A 535 -18.70 2.16 -25.03
C ASN A 535 -19.95 1.26 -25.18
N VAL A 536 -19.87 0.02 -24.71
CA VAL A 536 -21.00 -0.90 -24.60
C VAL A 536 -21.45 -0.95 -23.15
N GLU A 537 -22.75 -0.73 -22.92
CA GLU A 537 -23.30 -0.68 -21.56
C GLU A 537 -23.90 -2.03 -21.16
N TYR A 538 -23.48 -2.54 -20.00
CA TYR A 538 -24.05 -3.75 -19.41
C TYR A 538 -25.21 -3.37 -18.50
N LEU A 539 -26.39 -3.91 -18.76
CA LEU A 539 -27.64 -3.49 -18.13
C LEU A 539 -27.79 -4.05 -16.72
N ASP A 540 -28.25 -3.19 -15.81
CA ASP A 540 -28.48 -3.53 -14.41
C ASP A 540 -29.87 -4.15 -14.18
N LYS A 541 -30.14 -4.51 -12.92
CA LYS A 541 -31.41 -5.13 -12.51
C LYS A 541 -32.64 -4.24 -12.73
N ASP A 542 -32.47 -2.91 -12.75
CA ASP A 542 -33.55 -1.92 -12.83
C ASP A 542 -33.78 -1.43 -14.27
N SER A 543 -32.89 -1.79 -15.18
CA SER A 543 -32.96 -1.43 -16.59
C SER A 543 -34.21 -2.01 -17.28
N THR A 544 -34.76 -1.24 -18.22
CA THR A 544 -35.86 -1.66 -19.09
C THR A 544 -35.61 -1.21 -20.51
N ILE A 545 -36.09 -1.98 -21.49
CA ILE A 545 -35.98 -1.60 -22.92
C ILE A 545 -36.62 -0.23 -23.16
N ASP A 546 -37.80 0.03 -22.59
CA ASP A 546 -38.49 1.33 -22.76
C ASP A 546 -37.66 2.51 -22.27
N TYR A 547 -36.97 2.37 -21.13
CA TYR A 547 -36.08 3.40 -20.63
C TYR A 547 -34.89 3.65 -21.57
N ILE A 548 -34.24 2.57 -22.02
CA ILE A 548 -33.11 2.64 -22.95
C ILE A 548 -33.52 3.35 -24.25
N LEU A 549 -34.68 3.00 -24.81
CA LEU A 549 -35.19 3.59 -26.06
C LEU A 549 -35.62 5.06 -25.88
N ARG A 550 -36.13 5.45 -24.71
CA ARG A 550 -36.42 6.86 -24.41
C ARG A 550 -35.14 7.71 -24.39
N MET A 551 -34.09 7.19 -23.75
CA MET A 551 -32.79 7.88 -23.69
C MET A 551 -32.06 7.88 -25.04
N ASN A 552 -32.37 6.91 -25.91
CA ASN A 552 -31.74 6.73 -27.23
C ASN A 552 -32.80 6.72 -28.34
N SER A 553 -33.61 7.78 -28.41
CA SER A 553 -34.77 7.87 -29.30
C SER A 553 -34.45 8.05 -30.80
N LYS A 554 -33.19 8.34 -31.13
CA LYS A 554 -32.71 8.54 -32.51
C LYS A 554 -31.50 7.64 -32.77
N GLY A 555 -31.40 7.15 -34.01
CA GLY A 555 -30.30 6.28 -34.43
C GLY A 555 -30.60 4.80 -34.21
N HIS A 556 -29.53 4.00 -34.21
CA HIS A 556 -29.61 2.55 -34.06
C HIS A 556 -29.26 2.14 -32.64
N VAL A 557 -30.08 1.24 -32.08
CA VAL A 557 -29.81 0.63 -30.77
C VAL A 557 -29.74 -0.88 -30.96
N TYR A 558 -28.64 -1.48 -30.53
CA TYR A 558 -28.43 -2.92 -30.54
C TYR A 558 -28.34 -3.41 -29.10
N ILE A 559 -29.15 -4.41 -28.75
CA ILE A 559 -29.17 -5.02 -27.42
C ILE A 559 -28.89 -6.52 -27.59
N LEU A 560 -27.74 -6.98 -27.13
CA LEU A 560 -27.44 -8.40 -27.00
C LEU A 560 -28.13 -8.94 -25.75
N ILE A 561 -28.96 -9.96 -25.90
CA ILE A 561 -29.66 -10.63 -24.80
C ILE A 561 -29.11 -12.05 -24.70
N ASP A 562 -28.40 -12.36 -23.61
CA ASP A 562 -27.87 -13.69 -23.35
C ASP A 562 -27.73 -13.96 -21.84
N GLU A 563 -28.30 -15.07 -21.40
CA GLU A 563 -28.27 -15.55 -20.01
C GLU A 563 -26.97 -16.30 -19.64
N ASN A 564 -26.10 -16.58 -20.60
CA ASN A 564 -24.85 -17.34 -20.40
C ASN A 564 -23.61 -16.60 -20.90
N ILE A 565 -23.69 -15.28 -21.09
CA ILE A 565 -22.62 -14.45 -21.66
C ILE A 565 -21.28 -14.62 -20.92
N ILE A 566 -21.31 -14.77 -19.59
CA ILE A 566 -20.09 -14.92 -18.78
C ILE A 566 -19.35 -16.22 -19.08
N ASN A 567 -20.07 -17.26 -19.51
CA ASN A 567 -19.54 -18.62 -19.69
C ASN A 567 -19.31 -18.97 -21.16
N ASN A 568 -19.90 -18.26 -22.13
CA ASN A 568 -19.87 -18.64 -23.54
C ASN A 568 -19.84 -17.47 -24.53
N ASN A 569 -18.73 -16.73 -24.57
CA ASN A 569 -18.51 -15.63 -25.52
C ASN A 569 -18.18 -16.08 -26.97
N SER A 570 -18.17 -17.38 -27.27
CA SER A 570 -17.75 -17.92 -28.58
C SER A 570 -18.91 -18.13 -29.58
N SER A 571 -20.15 -17.82 -29.20
CA SER A 571 -21.27 -17.97 -30.12
C SER A 571 -21.13 -17.01 -31.32
N PRO A 572 -21.49 -17.42 -32.56
CA PRO A 572 -21.48 -16.55 -33.73
C PRO A 572 -22.24 -15.24 -33.54
N VAL A 573 -23.26 -15.23 -32.68
CA VAL A 573 -24.02 -14.04 -32.30
C VAL A 573 -23.14 -13.02 -31.58
N HIS A 574 -22.26 -13.46 -30.67
CA HIS A 574 -21.33 -12.58 -29.96
C HIS A 574 -20.32 -11.96 -30.92
N ASN A 575 -19.76 -12.75 -31.84
CA ASN A 575 -18.82 -12.26 -32.84
C ASN A 575 -19.47 -11.16 -33.69
N VAL A 576 -20.71 -11.39 -34.16
CA VAL A 576 -21.45 -10.38 -34.93
C VAL A 576 -21.71 -9.13 -34.08
N PHE A 577 -22.13 -9.29 -32.82
CA PHE A 577 -22.31 -8.14 -31.92
C PHE A 577 -21.00 -7.35 -31.73
N GLN A 578 -19.89 -8.06 -31.60
CA GLN A 578 -18.54 -7.50 -31.51
C GLN A 578 -18.11 -6.75 -32.75
N ASP A 579 -18.36 -7.30 -33.93
CA ASP A 579 -18.10 -6.62 -35.20
C ASP A 579 -18.94 -5.34 -35.31
N LEU A 580 -20.21 -5.38 -34.91
CA LEU A 580 -21.09 -4.22 -34.93
C LEU A 580 -20.55 -3.08 -34.05
N TYR A 581 -20.24 -3.33 -32.78
CA TYR A 581 -19.76 -2.25 -31.90
C TYR A 581 -18.32 -1.81 -32.23
N ASN A 582 -17.48 -2.67 -32.80
CA ASN A 582 -16.13 -2.27 -33.24
C ASN A 582 -16.16 -1.48 -34.57
N SER A 583 -17.15 -1.70 -35.44
CA SER A 583 -17.33 -0.93 -36.68
C SER A 583 -17.67 0.55 -36.44
N ASN A 584 -18.21 0.85 -35.25
CA ASN A 584 -18.32 2.17 -34.64
C ASN A 584 -18.92 3.27 -35.54
N GLU A 585 -20.09 3.01 -36.14
CA GLU A 585 -20.92 4.07 -36.71
C GLU A 585 -21.33 5.04 -35.60
N LYS A 586 -20.91 6.31 -35.70
CA LYS A 586 -21.01 7.34 -34.63
C LYS A 586 -22.43 7.61 -34.10
N SER A 587 -23.47 7.01 -34.67
CA SER A 587 -24.89 7.14 -34.29
C SER A 587 -25.48 5.90 -33.60
N SER A 588 -24.73 4.79 -33.48
CA SER A 588 -25.22 3.53 -32.92
C SER A 588 -24.91 3.39 -31.42
N LYS A 589 -25.81 2.74 -30.68
CA LYS A 589 -25.68 2.46 -29.23
C LYS A 589 -25.80 0.97 -28.97
N PHE A 590 -24.98 0.47 -28.05
CA PHE A 590 -24.80 -0.95 -27.80
C PHE A 590 -25.00 -1.27 -26.33
N PHE A 591 -25.83 -2.27 -26.08
CA PHE A 591 -26.18 -2.72 -24.74
C PHE A 591 -26.10 -4.25 -24.64
N VAL A 592 -25.83 -4.74 -23.44
CA VAL A 592 -25.83 -6.16 -23.11
C VAL A 592 -26.78 -6.40 -21.95
N ALA A 593 -27.71 -7.34 -22.12
CA ALA A 593 -28.68 -7.75 -21.12
C ALA A 593 -28.45 -9.21 -20.75
N ASP A 594 -28.27 -9.49 -19.46
CA ASP A 594 -28.38 -10.84 -18.90
C ASP A 594 -29.76 -10.98 -18.23
N PRO A 595 -30.70 -11.76 -18.81
CA PRO A 595 -32.03 -11.94 -18.24
C PRO A 595 -32.06 -12.49 -16.81
N LYS A 596 -30.99 -13.14 -16.33
CA LYS A 596 -30.89 -13.61 -14.94
C LYS A 596 -30.67 -12.45 -13.96
N ILE A 597 -30.15 -11.32 -14.44
CA ILE A 597 -29.88 -10.11 -13.66
C ILE A 597 -30.99 -9.08 -13.91
N CYS A 598 -31.25 -8.79 -15.19
CA CYS A 598 -32.27 -7.85 -15.64
C CYS A 598 -33.58 -8.59 -15.94
N SER A 599 -34.31 -8.96 -14.90
CA SER A 599 -35.56 -9.74 -15.02
C SER A 599 -36.66 -9.07 -15.86
N ASN A 600 -36.58 -7.76 -16.07
CA ASN A 600 -37.48 -7.00 -16.92
C ASN A 600 -37.29 -7.27 -18.42
N ILE A 601 -36.15 -7.85 -18.83
CA ILE A 601 -35.80 -8.16 -20.21
C ILE A 601 -35.86 -9.68 -20.40
N LYS A 602 -36.87 -10.15 -21.12
CA LYS A 602 -37.04 -11.58 -21.41
C LYS A 602 -36.27 -11.96 -22.68
N GLY A 603 -35.50 -13.04 -22.61
CA GLY A 603 -34.81 -13.64 -23.75
C GLY A 603 -35.44 -14.98 -24.18
N PRO A 604 -35.12 -15.48 -25.38
CA PRO A 604 -35.68 -16.72 -25.92
C PRO A 604 -34.98 -18.00 -25.42
N GLY A 605 -34.05 -17.89 -24.45
CA GLY A 605 -33.24 -19.00 -23.94
C GLY A 605 -31.98 -19.30 -24.76
N TYR A 606 -31.67 -18.47 -25.77
CA TYR A 606 -30.43 -18.49 -26.54
C TYR A 606 -30.00 -17.06 -26.88
N PRO A 607 -28.72 -16.81 -27.21
CA PRO A 607 -28.22 -15.47 -27.49
C PRO A 607 -28.92 -14.86 -28.72
N VAL A 608 -29.48 -13.65 -28.56
CA VAL A 608 -30.09 -12.89 -29.66
C VAL A 608 -29.69 -11.42 -29.60
N ILE A 609 -29.72 -10.75 -30.76
CA ILE A 609 -29.49 -9.30 -30.86
C ILE A 609 -30.80 -8.64 -31.26
N HIS A 610 -31.37 -7.83 -30.38
CA HIS A 610 -32.47 -6.94 -30.73
C HIS A 610 -31.91 -5.66 -31.37
N HIS A 611 -32.48 -5.27 -32.50
CA HIS A 611 -32.13 -4.06 -33.23
C HIS A 611 -33.33 -3.12 -33.30
N TYR A 612 -33.13 -1.90 -32.82
CA TYR A 612 -34.11 -0.83 -32.86
C TYR A 612 -33.60 0.32 -33.72
N VAL A 613 -34.52 0.95 -34.45
CA VAL A 613 -34.24 2.14 -35.27
C VAL A 613 -35.21 3.23 -34.86
N ASN A 614 -34.67 4.36 -34.40
CA ASN A 614 -35.45 5.52 -33.93
C ASN A 614 -36.55 5.12 -32.91
N GLY A 615 -36.19 4.24 -31.97
CA GLY A 615 -37.09 3.76 -30.90
C GLY A 615 -38.09 2.67 -31.31
N ARG A 616 -38.09 2.20 -32.57
CA ARG A 616 -38.96 1.11 -33.04
C ARG A 616 -38.17 -0.17 -33.22
N LEU A 617 -38.75 -1.31 -32.81
CA LEU A 617 -38.13 -2.62 -32.99
C LEU A 617 -38.16 -3.00 -34.48
N GLU A 618 -36.98 -3.16 -35.07
CA GLU A 618 -36.80 -3.54 -36.46
C GLU A 618 -36.56 -5.05 -36.58
N ASN A 619 -35.67 -5.60 -35.75
CA ASN A 619 -35.39 -7.03 -35.68
C ASN A 619 -35.28 -7.48 -34.22
N ASN A 620 -36.01 -8.53 -33.85
CA ASN A 620 -35.87 -9.21 -32.55
C ASN A 620 -34.78 -10.30 -32.57
N ASP A 621 -34.32 -10.71 -33.74
CA ASP A 621 -33.17 -11.60 -33.92
C ASP A 621 -32.36 -11.16 -35.13
N TYR A 622 -31.60 -10.09 -34.94
CA TYR A 622 -30.80 -9.46 -36.00
C TYR A 622 -29.79 -10.42 -36.62
N TYR A 623 -29.22 -11.34 -35.82
CA TYR A 623 -28.27 -12.33 -36.30
C TYR A 623 -28.94 -13.28 -37.31
N ASN A 624 -30.05 -13.93 -36.92
CA ASN A 624 -30.70 -14.88 -37.82
C ASN A 624 -31.34 -14.18 -39.03
N ALA A 625 -31.92 -12.99 -38.85
CA ALA A 625 -32.48 -12.18 -39.94
C ALA A 625 -31.44 -11.81 -41.01
N ASN A 626 -30.17 -11.62 -40.60
CA ASN A 626 -29.07 -11.25 -41.48
C ASN A 626 -28.02 -12.36 -41.62
N LYS A 627 -28.38 -13.61 -41.29
CA LYS A 627 -27.42 -14.73 -41.23
C LYS A 627 -26.63 -14.89 -42.52
N LEU A 628 -27.31 -14.77 -43.66
CA LEU A 628 -26.70 -14.81 -44.99
C LEU A 628 -25.59 -13.76 -45.14
N LEU A 629 -25.77 -12.53 -44.63
CA LEU A 629 -24.74 -11.48 -44.70
C LEU A 629 -23.50 -11.81 -43.86
N PHE A 630 -23.65 -12.58 -42.79
CA PHE A 630 -22.55 -12.95 -41.90
C PHE A 630 -21.87 -14.27 -42.29
N THR A 631 -22.59 -15.18 -42.96
CA THR A 631 -22.07 -16.50 -43.35
C THR A 631 -21.67 -16.59 -44.82
N SER A 632 -21.83 -15.52 -45.61
CA SER A 632 -21.47 -15.50 -47.03
C SER A 632 -20.74 -14.22 -47.41
N ASN A 633 -19.99 -14.24 -48.52
CA ASN A 633 -19.23 -13.10 -49.04
C ASN A 633 -20.13 -12.05 -49.73
N LEU A 634 -21.30 -11.74 -49.16
CA LEU A 634 -22.26 -10.81 -49.72
C LEU A 634 -22.12 -9.42 -49.07
N ILE A 635 -21.98 -8.39 -49.88
CA ILE A 635 -21.95 -6.99 -49.43
C ILE A 635 -23.35 -6.41 -49.57
N LYS A 636 -23.90 -5.83 -48.50
CA LYS A 636 -25.17 -5.09 -48.55
C LYS A 636 -24.96 -3.79 -49.34
N PHE A 637 -25.55 -3.70 -50.52
CA PHE A 637 -25.51 -2.52 -51.36
C PHE A 637 -26.51 -1.48 -50.83
N ASP A 638 -26.03 -0.28 -50.47
CA ASP A 638 -26.89 0.85 -50.10
C ASP A 638 -27.47 1.49 -51.37
N PRO A 639 -28.79 1.42 -51.61
CA PRO A 639 -29.41 1.97 -52.81
C PRO A 639 -29.42 3.50 -52.85
N GLN A 640 -29.07 4.21 -51.76
CA GLN A 640 -28.95 5.67 -51.75
C GLN A 640 -27.51 6.12 -51.48
N PRO A 641 -26.70 6.36 -52.52
CA PRO A 641 -25.36 6.88 -52.31
C PRO A 641 -25.43 8.31 -51.73
N LEU A 642 -24.75 8.54 -50.59
CA LEU A 642 -24.50 9.86 -50.00
C LEU A 642 -23.79 10.84 -50.95
N LEU A 643 -23.23 10.32 -52.06
CA LEU A 643 -22.57 11.09 -53.10
C LEU A 643 -23.16 10.71 -54.47
N LYS A 644 -23.84 11.64 -55.14
CA LYS A 644 -24.08 11.50 -56.58
C LYS A 644 -22.70 11.46 -57.26
N PRO A 645 -22.34 10.37 -57.97
CA PRO A 645 -21.09 10.35 -58.72
C PRO A 645 -21.14 11.49 -59.75
N LYS A 646 -20.16 12.40 -59.70
CA LYS A 646 -20.14 13.55 -60.62
C LYS A 646 -19.93 13.16 -62.07
N ASN A 647 -19.43 11.95 -62.35
CA ASN A 647 -19.16 11.47 -63.71
C ASN A 647 -19.56 9.99 -63.89
N ASN A 648 -20.03 9.68 -65.09
CA ASN A 648 -20.38 8.33 -65.54
C ASN A 648 -19.11 7.44 -65.54
N PRO A 649 -19.10 6.24 -64.91
CA PRO A 649 -17.88 5.45 -64.79
C PRO A 649 -17.66 4.62 -66.06
N ILE A 650 -16.78 5.09 -66.94
CA ILE A 650 -16.24 4.26 -68.04
C ILE A 650 -15.04 3.43 -67.55
N GLU A 651 -14.44 3.77 -66.41
CA GLU A 651 -13.30 3.04 -65.86
C GLU A 651 -13.73 2.12 -64.71
N LYS A 652 -13.53 0.81 -64.92
CA LYS A 652 -13.61 -0.19 -63.84
C LYS A 652 -12.46 0.07 -62.86
N ALA A 653 -12.76 0.65 -61.70
CA ALA A 653 -11.80 0.76 -60.62
C ALA A 653 -11.58 -0.61 -59.96
N ARG A 654 -10.32 -1.04 -59.81
CA ARG A 654 -9.97 -2.21 -58.98
C ARG A 654 -10.21 -1.84 -57.52
N LEU A 655 -11.17 -2.51 -56.89
CA LEU A 655 -11.35 -2.45 -55.44
C LEU A 655 -10.39 -3.44 -54.79
N LEU A 656 -9.36 -2.93 -54.12
CA LEU A 656 -8.52 -3.71 -53.22
C LEU A 656 -9.19 -3.70 -51.85
N VAL A 657 -9.80 -4.83 -51.48
CA VAL A 657 -10.38 -5.02 -50.14
C VAL A 657 -9.34 -5.77 -49.30
N PRO A 658 -8.72 -5.14 -48.28
CA PRO A 658 -7.84 -5.86 -47.38
C PRO A 658 -8.64 -6.90 -46.57
N CYS A 659 -8.09 -8.09 -46.40
CA CYS A 659 -8.74 -9.17 -45.65
C CYS A 659 -8.89 -8.78 -44.17
N PRO A 660 -10.08 -8.95 -43.55
CA PRO A 660 -10.33 -8.51 -42.18
C PRO A 660 -9.69 -9.42 -41.10
N GLN A 661 -9.08 -10.55 -41.43
CA GLN A 661 -8.41 -11.43 -40.46
C GLN A 661 -6.90 -11.18 -40.41
N ALA A 662 -6.36 -11.10 -39.19
CA ALA A 662 -4.95 -10.79 -38.93
C ALA A 662 -3.93 -11.81 -39.47
N ASN A 663 -4.37 -13.03 -39.83
CA ASN A 663 -3.49 -14.16 -40.18
C ASN A 663 -3.76 -14.76 -41.58
N CYS A 664 -3.96 -13.94 -42.61
CA CYS A 664 -3.93 -14.48 -43.97
C CYS A 664 -2.48 -14.68 -44.43
N SER A 665 -2.07 -15.93 -44.60
CA SER A 665 -0.87 -16.28 -45.35
C SER A 665 -1.07 -15.88 -46.82
N THR A 666 -0.25 -14.95 -47.29
CA THR A 666 -0.16 -14.52 -48.68
C THR A 666 0.14 -15.71 -49.60
N PHE A 667 -0.69 -15.94 -50.60
CA PHE A 667 -0.29 -16.63 -51.83
C PHE A 667 0.11 -15.60 -52.88
#